data_AF-A0A925CPM2-F1
#
_entry.id   AF-A0A925CPM2-F1
#
_cell.length_a   1.000
_cell.length_b   1.000
_cell.length_c   1.000
_cell.angle_alpha   90.00
_cell.angle_beta   90.00
_cell.angle_gamma   90.00
#
_symmetry.space_group_name_H-M   'P 1'
#
loop_
_entity.id
_entity.type
_entity.pdbx_description
1 polymer ?
#
loop_
_entity_poly.entity_id
_entity_poly.type
_entity_poly.pdbx_seq_one_letter_code
_entity_poly.pdbx_strand_id
1 'polypeptide(L)'
;MPVAAQRSAPPVATKVPKVDTLHGTAVVDDYAWFRDRNNPAVIAHLNAENSYTESMTAGTQGLRDALYAELVGRIKETDLSVPSWDAPYWYYTRTEQGQPYPIFCRKLKTLESTEEIIFDQNAEAKGRKFLSLGGFDVSPDHSRLAVLVDTTGYEDFTLRVKDLRTGKYLRDRKEKLGFGLAWASDNQTLFYMSTDSAKRGDRVWRHSVGTSVRNDVSVFHEPNVLFNVGVQRLRSGRFIAISSGSFTQGETRVIDAAHPTRPARLIAMRRPNVEYDVEHGNGYFWIVTNDGAPNFMVARVRDDAQNLSQWERWLAPRADVFVENISVFEKFTVVSERREGLRRLSITPTAGGASHDVSFPEAAYGVSLAANPMFESPVLRFTYSSLVTPSTVIDYDMVTRERTVKKTQEVLGGYDPTKYGVERRMAKARDGVMVPVSIVYRLPLVRDGKRPLLEYAYGSYGANTEPTFNSNRVSLLDRGVVYAIAHIRGGQEMGRAWYDDGKMLKKKNTFNDFVDVGEFLVAEGYTSKDRMLANGGSAGGLLMGVVANMRPDLYKAIIAAVPFVDVINTMSDASIPLTAQEWEQWGNPARADEYAYMRSYGEYENVERKAYPAMLVTSGLNDSRVAYWEPTKWVARLREFKTDGNPLVLRMNMGAGHGGSSGRYERLKEIAFDYAFMLEQVGLSGAVP
;
A
#
# COMPACT_ATOMS: atom_id res chain seq x y z
N MET A 1 16.82 44.14 14.46
CA MET A 1 16.81 43.34 13.22
C MET A 1 16.92 41.88 13.61
N PRO A 2 16.02 40.97 13.18
CA PRO A 2 16.24 39.56 13.43
C PRO A 2 17.47 39.14 12.61
N VAL A 3 18.44 38.51 13.27
CA VAL A 3 19.60 37.91 12.62
C VAL A 3 19.06 36.86 11.65
N ALA A 4 19.24 37.08 10.35
CA ALA A 4 18.89 36.09 9.35
C ALA A 4 19.65 34.80 9.69
N ALA A 5 18.91 33.74 10.03
CA ALA A 5 19.52 32.43 10.25
C ALA A 5 20.35 32.07 9.02
N GLN A 6 21.64 31.82 9.22
CA GLN A 6 22.58 31.52 8.15
C GLN A 6 22.16 30.19 7.51
N ARG A 7 21.52 30.24 6.33
CA ARG A 7 21.09 29.04 5.60
C ARG A 7 22.32 28.19 5.28
N SER A 8 22.30 26.92 5.68
CA SER A 8 23.41 26.03 5.38
C SER A 8 23.48 25.79 3.86
N ALA A 9 24.68 25.65 3.32
CA ALA A 9 24.84 25.26 1.92
C ALA A 9 24.35 23.81 1.73
N PRO A 10 23.73 23.48 0.59
CA PRO A 10 23.32 22.10 0.33
C PRO A 10 24.54 21.16 0.33
N PRO A 11 24.41 19.94 0.88
CA PRO A 11 25.45 18.92 0.80
C PRO A 11 25.85 18.67 -0.64
N VAL A 12 27.15 18.67 -0.89
CA VAL A 12 27.75 18.34 -2.19
C VAL A 12 28.28 16.92 -2.12
N ALA A 13 27.67 16.03 -2.91
CA ALA A 13 28.13 14.65 -3.01
C ALA A 13 29.46 14.58 -3.78
N THR A 14 30.40 13.79 -3.27
CA THR A 14 31.62 13.47 -4.03
C THR A 14 31.25 12.57 -5.20
N LYS A 15 31.80 12.90 -6.38
CA LYS A 15 31.66 12.07 -7.58
C LYS A 15 32.74 11.01 -7.59
N VAL A 16 32.33 9.75 -7.65
CA VAL A 16 33.21 8.59 -7.82
C VAL A 16 32.67 7.81 -9.01
N PRO A 17 33.13 8.11 -10.24
CA PRO A 17 32.58 7.52 -11.45
C PRO A 17 32.69 5.99 -11.42
N LYS A 18 31.53 5.32 -11.45
CA LYS A 18 31.43 3.92 -11.81
C LYS A 18 30.96 3.84 -13.25
N VAL A 19 31.73 3.15 -14.09
CA VAL A 19 31.40 2.98 -15.51
C VAL A 19 31.00 1.53 -15.73
N ASP A 20 29.76 1.32 -16.13
CA ASP A 20 29.25 0.04 -16.60
C ASP A 20 29.05 0.10 -18.12
N THR A 21 28.90 -1.05 -18.77
CA THR A 21 28.57 -1.13 -20.21
C THR A 21 27.29 -1.90 -20.39
N LEU A 22 26.27 -1.27 -20.98
CA LEU A 22 24.98 -1.88 -21.25
C LEU A 22 24.63 -1.68 -22.72
N HIS A 23 24.35 -2.78 -23.43
CA HIS A 23 24.10 -2.80 -24.88
C HIS A 23 25.17 -2.06 -25.71
N GLY A 24 26.44 -2.18 -25.32
CA GLY A 24 27.57 -1.53 -26.00
C GLY A 24 27.71 -0.03 -25.74
N THR A 25 26.88 0.54 -24.85
CA THR A 25 26.96 1.95 -24.44
C THR A 25 27.50 2.07 -23.01
N ALA A 26 28.43 2.99 -22.78
CA ALA A 26 28.92 3.30 -21.45
C ALA A 26 27.83 4.00 -20.63
N VAL A 27 27.55 3.48 -19.44
CA VAL A 27 26.65 4.08 -18.46
C VAL A 27 27.51 4.52 -17.27
N VAL A 28 27.50 5.82 -16.98
CA VAL A 28 28.27 6.41 -15.87
C VAL A 28 27.35 6.74 -14.72
N ASP A 29 27.66 6.19 -13.55
CA ASP A 29 27.03 6.51 -12.27
C ASP A 29 28.07 7.08 -11.31
N ASP A 30 28.07 8.41 -11.18
CA ASP A 30 28.98 9.14 -10.28
C ASP A 30 28.70 8.89 -8.79
N TYR A 31 27.55 8.29 -8.46
CA TYR A 31 27.01 8.20 -7.11
C TYR A 31 26.71 6.76 -6.67
N ALA A 32 27.18 5.76 -7.43
CA ALA A 32 27.00 4.33 -7.13
C ALA A 32 27.46 3.95 -5.70
N TRP A 33 28.45 4.67 -5.17
CA TRP A 33 29.01 4.44 -3.84
C TRP A 33 28.02 4.67 -2.69
N PHE A 34 26.90 5.37 -2.90
CA PHE A 34 25.85 5.52 -1.88
C PHE A 34 25.20 4.21 -1.47
N ARG A 35 25.28 3.17 -2.32
CA ARG A 35 24.71 1.84 -2.04
C ARG A 35 25.41 1.10 -0.89
N ASP A 36 26.67 1.42 -0.60
CA ASP A 36 27.38 0.78 0.52
C ASP A 36 26.97 1.42 1.85
N ARG A 37 25.97 0.81 2.49
CA ARG A 37 25.47 1.26 3.79
C ARG A 37 26.52 1.23 4.92
N ASN A 38 27.54 0.39 4.80
CA ASN A 38 28.60 0.29 5.82
C ASN A 38 29.65 1.38 5.67
N ASN A 39 29.65 2.11 4.55
CA ASN A 39 30.56 3.23 4.33
C ASN A 39 30.19 4.42 5.24
N PRO A 40 31.07 4.84 6.17
CA PRO A 40 30.79 5.98 7.06
C PRO A 40 30.52 7.29 6.32
N ALA A 41 31.08 7.48 5.12
CA ALA A 41 30.85 8.65 4.30
C ALA A 41 29.39 8.74 3.81
N VAL A 42 28.74 7.59 3.59
CA VAL A 42 27.31 7.54 3.23
C VAL A 42 26.47 8.03 4.40
N ILE A 43 26.71 7.49 5.60
CA ILE A 43 25.98 7.91 6.81
C ILE A 43 26.22 9.40 7.11
N ALA A 44 27.46 9.88 6.94
CA ALA A 44 27.79 11.30 7.09
C ALA A 44 27.02 12.17 6.09
N HIS A 45 26.93 11.76 4.82
CA HIS A 45 26.18 12.48 3.79
C HIS A 45 24.68 12.53 4.11
N LEU A 46 24.07 11.40 4.49
CA LEU A 46 22.64 11.34 4.87
C LEU A 46 22.32 12.24 6.08
N ASN A 47 23.21 12.30 7.07
CA ASN A 47 23.06 13.22 8.22
C ASN A 47 23.21 14.69 7.81
N ALA A 48 24.10 15.00 6.86
CA ALA A 48 24.23 16.33 6.30
C ALA A 48 22.97 16.75 5.51
N GLU A 49 22.35 15.83 4.77
CA GLU A 49 21.06 16.05 4.09
C GLU A 49 19.93 16.36 5.07
N ASN A 50 19.84 15.61 6.15
CA ASN A 50 18.87 15.89 7.22
C ASN A 50 19.10 17.25 7.87
N SER A 51 20.36 17.63 8.11
CA SER A 51 20.72 18.92 8.71
C SER A 51 20.41 20.08 7.76
N TYR A 52 20.67 19.92 6.46
CA TYR A 52 20.31 20.89 5.43
C TYR A 52 18.81 21.07 5.35
N THR A 53 18.06 19.96 5.29
CA THR A 53 16.60 19.96 5.31
C THR A 53 16.06 20.73 6.51
N GLU A 54 16.53 20.42 7.71
CA GLU A 54 16.07 21.11 8.93
C GLU A 54 16.39 22.61 8.87
N SER A 55 17.58 23.00 8.39
CA SER A 55 17.94 24.42 8.24
C SER A 55 17.06 25.16 7.22
N MET A 56 16.66 24.49 6.14
CA MET A 56 15.82 25.06 5.09
C MET A 56 14.36 25.20 5.55
N THR A 57 13.90 24.28 6.41
CA THR A 57 12.52 24.27 6.92
C THR A 57 12.37 24.88 8.31
N ALA A 58 13.43 25.39 8.93
CA ALA A 58 13.40 25.93 10.29
C ALA A 58 12.33 27.01 10.49
N GLY A 59 12.12 27.86 9.47
CA GLY A 59 11.08 28.90 9.48
C GLY A 59 9.64 28.38 9.54
N THR A 60 9.43 27.09 9.23
CA THR A 60 8.10 26.44 9.28
C THR A 60 7.82 25.73 10.60
N GLN A 61 8.71 25.78 11.60
CA GLN A 61 8.52 25.07 12.88
C GLN A 61 7.15 25.37 13.52
N GLY A 62 6.76 26.65 13.62
CA GLY A 62 5.46 27.01 14.19
C GLY A 62 4.27 26.45 13.39
N LEU A 63 4.38 26.38 12.06
CA LEU A 63 3.36 25.76 11.21
C LEU A 63 3.33 24.23 11.38
N ARG A 64 4.50 23.58 11.46
CA ARG A 64 4.61 22.14 11.73
C ARG A 64 3.96 21.77 13.06
N ASP A 65 4.20 22.56 14.11
CA ASP A 65 3.62 22.34 15.43
C ASP A 65 2.10 22.56 15.43
N ALA A 66 1.62 23.62 14.77
CA ALA A 66 0.18 23.87 14.61
C ALA A 66 -0.52 22.75 13.83
N LEU A 67 0.04 22.36 12.69
CA LEU A 67 -0.48 21.23 11.90
C LEU A 67 -0.47 19.95 12.73
N TYR A 68 0.62 19.61 13.41
CA TYR A 68 0.67 18.43 14.27
C TYR A 68 -0.43 18.46 15.35
N ALA A 69 -0.64 19.59 16.02
CA ALA A 69 -1.72 19.76 17.00
C ALA A 69 -3.11 19.59 16.37
N GLU A 70 -3.34 20.13 15.17
CA GLU A 70 -4.58 19.94 14.41
C GLU A 70 -4.81 18.48 14.01
N LEU A 71 -3.76 17.77 13.58
CA LEU A 71 -3.82 16.37 13.18
C LEU A 71 -4.14 15.47 14.39
N VAL A 72 -3.46 15.68 15.51
CA VAL A 72 -3.75 14.98 16.77
C VAL A 72 -5.14 15.34 17.28
N GLY A 73 -5.52 16.62 17.21
CA GLY A 73 -6.81 17.13 17.66
C GLY A 73 -8.02 16.61 16.87
N ARG A 74 -7.81 15.94 15.73
CA ARG A 74 -8.86 15.27 14.94
C ARG A 74 -9.01 13.79 15.22
N ILE A 75 -8.05 13.16 15.89
CA ILE A 75 -8.12 11.72 16.20
C ILE A 75 -8.72 11.50 17.59
N LYS A 76 -9.61 10.51 17.70
CA LYS A 76 -10.01 9.98 19.00
C LYS A 76 -8.90 9.06 19.51
N GLU A 77 -8.11 9.55 20.46
CA GLU A 77 -6.90 8.83 20.90
C GLU A 77 -7.22 7.56 21.68
N THR A 78 -8.22 7.62 22.57
CA THR A 78 -8.77 6.46 23.28
C THR A 78 -9.99 5.93 22.53
N ASP A 79 -9.83 4.81 21.84
CA ASP A 79 -10.83 4.32 20.90
C ASP A 79 -10.84 2.79 20.80
N LEU A 80 -11.95 2.23 20.31
CA LEU A 80 -12.22 0.81 20.18
C LEU A 80 -12.62 0.48 18.75
N SER A 81 -12.04 -0.55 18.12
CA SER A 81 -12.59 -1.07 16.87
C SER A 81 -13.96 -1.71 17.11
N VAL A 82 -14.74 -1.90 16.04
CA VAL A 82 -15.99 -2.68 16.15
C VAL A 82 -15.62 -4.15 16.43
N PRO A 83 -16.12 -4.76 17.51
CA PRO A 83 -15.81 -6.15 17.82
C PRO A 83 -16.34 -7.13 16.78
N SER A 84 -15.51 -8.09 16.37
CA SER A 84 -15.89 -9.20 15.49
C SER A 84 -16.06 -10.48 16.30
N TRP A 85 -17.17 -11.18 16.07
CA TRP A 85 -17.43 -12.47 16.69
C TRP A 85 -16.71 -13.57 15.93
N ASP A 86 -15.76 -14.24 16.58
CA ASP A 86 -15.11 -15.46 16.12
C ASP A 86 -15.23 -16.50 17.24
N ALA A 87 -16.25 -17.35 17.13
CA ALA A 87 -16.81 -18.08 18.25
C ALA A 87 -15.76 -18.97 18.95
N PRO A 88 -15.61 -18.89 20.29
CA PRO A 88 -16.53 -18.28 21.24
C PRO A 88 -16.12 -16.87 21.72
N TYR A 89 -15.28 -16.14 20.99
CA TYR A 89 -14.73 -14.85 21.42
C TYR A 89 -15.19 -13.68 20.55
N TRP A 90 -15.33 -12.52 21.19
CA TRP A 90 -15.37 -11.23 20.51
C TRP A 90 -13.95 -10.66 20.46
N TYR A 91 -13.39 -10.50 19.27
CA TYR A 91 -12.08 -9.87 19.06
C TYR A 91 -12.24 -8.40 18.70
N TYR A 92 -11.34 -7.56 19.20
CA TYR A 92 -11.25 -6.15 18.85
C TYR A 92 -9.86 -5.61 19.17
N THR A 93 -9.57 -4.42 18.66
CA THR A 93 -8.40 -3.64 19.04
C THR A 93 -8.83 -2.38 19.75
N ARG A 94 -7.99 -1.89 20.66
CA ARG A 94 -8.18 -0.58 21.29
C ARG A 94 -6.91 0.24 21.27
N THR A 95 -7.04 1.54 21.33
CA THR A 95 -5.93 2.47 21.53
C THR A 95 -6.15 3.25 22.82
N GLU A 96 -5.06 3.68 23.44
CA GLU A 96 -5.08 4.52 24.63
C GLU A 96 -4.39 5.85 24.34
N GLN A 97 -4.89 6.93 24.93
CA GLN A 97 -4.26 8.23 24.82
C GLN A 97 -2.77 8.20 25.20
N GLY A 98 -1.95 8.88 24.40
CA GLY A 98 -0.49 8.89 24.55
C GLY A 98 0.23 7.62 24.10
N GLN A 99 -0.49 6.52 23.81
CA GLN A 99 0.12 5.26 23.37
C GLN A 99 0.19 5.17 21.82
N PRO A 100 1.37 4.86 21.25
CA PRO A 100 1.58 4.90 19.80
C PRO A 100 1.01 3.70 19.02
N TYR A 101 0.70 2.59 19.68
CA TYR A 101 0.30 1.33 19.05
C TYR A 101 -1.04 0.78 19.60
N PRO A 102 -1.75 -0.06 18.82
CA PRO A 102 -2.95 -0.73 19.29
C PRO A 102 -2.66 -1.83 20.32
N ILE A 103 -3.68 -2.11 21.13
CA ILE A 103 -3.77 -3.25 22.04
C ILE A 103 -4.81 -4.20 21.47
N PHE A 104 -4.44 -5.46 21.28
CA PHE A 104 -5.30 -6.50 20.74
C PHE A 104 -5.96 -7.25 21.90
N CYS A 105 -7.29 -7.30 21.86
CA CYS A 105 -8.12 -7.77 22.95
C CYS A 105 -9.14 -8.80 22.47
N ARG A 106 -9.65 -9.57 23.43
CA ARG A 106 -10.85 -10.38 23.23
C ARG A 106 -11.72 -10.45 24.48
N LYS A 107 -12.98 -10.84 24.30
CA LYS A 107 -13.93 -11.14 25.39
C LYS A 107 -14.66 -12.45 25.12
N LEU A 108 -14.76 -13.29 26.14
CA LEU A 108 -15.38 -14.61 26.01
C LEU A 108 -16.92 -14.50 25.96
N LYS A 109 -17.57 -15.12 24.97
CA LYS A 109 -19.03 -15.25 24.76
C LYS A 109 -19.79 -13.94 24.53
N THR A 110 -19.67 -12.97 25.44
CA THR A 110 -20.40 -11.70 25.42
C THR A 110 -19.46 -10.51 25.56
N LEU A 111 -19.84 -9.36 25.01
CA LEU A 111 -19.11 -8.10 25.15
C LEU A 111 -19.11 -7.56 26.60
N GLU A 112 -19.95 -8.09 27.48
CA GLU A 112 -19.95 -7.76 28.91
C GLU A 112 -18.92 -8.56 29.72
N SER A 113 -18.31 -9.59 29.13
CA SER A 113 -17.28 -10.37 29.82
C SER A 113 -15.99 -9.56 29.99
N THR A 114 -15.17 -10.00 30.95
CA THR A 114 -13.87 -9.41 31.23
C THR A 114 -12.98 -9.42 29.98
N GLU A 115 -12.32 -8.29 29.72
CA GLU A 115 -11.35 -8.18 28.64
C GLU A 115 -10.11 -9.04 28.91
N GLU A 116 -9.67 -9.77 27.89
CA GLU A 116 -8.37 -10.45 27.82
C GLU A 116 -7.47 -9.74 26.79
N ILE A 117 -6.33 -9.20 27.23
CA ILE A 117 -5.32 -8.64 26.32
C ILE A 117 -4.49 -9.78 25.76
N ILE A 118 -4.62 -10.04 24.46
CA ILE A 118 -3.87 -11.10 23.77
C ILE A 118 -2.49 -10.62 23.32
N PHE A 119 -2.37 -9.34 22.93
CA PHE A 119 -1.11 -8.71 22.53
C PHE A 119 -1.14 -7.20 22.77
N ASP A 120 -0.24 -6.70 23.61
CA ASP A 120 -0.05 -5.27 23.81
C ASP A 120 1.19 -4.84 23.00
N GLN A 121 0.95 -4.18 21.87
CA GLN A 121 2.03 -3.73 21.01
C GLN A 121 2.85 -2.60 21.65
N ASN A 122 2.30 -1.83 22.59
CA ASN A 122 3.04 -0.78 23.31
C ASN A 122 4.03 -1.41 24.30
N ALA A 123 3.61 -2.44 25.02
CA ALA A 123 4.50 -3.21 25.89
C ALA A 123 5.64 -3.86 25.08
N GLU A 124 5.33 -4.41 23.91
CA GLU A 124 6.34 -4.95 22.99
C GLU A 124 7.18 -3.85 22.33
N ALA A 125 6.72 -2.60 22.22
CA ALA A 125 7.53 -1.52 21.64
C ALA A 125 8.46 -0.84 22.65
N LYS A 126 8.36 -1.16 23.95
CA LYS A 126 9.11 -0.47 25.01
C LYS A 126 10.62 -0.54 24.75
N GLY A 127 11.27 0.64 24.69
CA GLY A 127 12.70 0.78 24.44
C GLY A 127 13.12 0.58 22.97
N ARG A 128 12.18 0.44 22.04
CA ARG A 128 12.43 0.25 20.60
C ARG A 128 11.97 1.48 19.84
N LYS A 129 12.71 1.85 18.78
CA LYS A 129 12.36 2.98 17.90
C LYS A 129 11.31 2.60 16.85
N PHE A 130 11.19 1.31 16.55
CA PHE A 130 10.31 0.78 15.52
C PHE A 130 9.69 -0.54 15.99
N LEU A 131 8.43 -0.77 15.64
CA LEU A 131 7.75 -2.05 15.81
C LEU A 131 6.61 -2.19 14.79
N SER A 132 6.66 -3.21 13.95
CA SER A 132 5.57 -3.59 13.05
C SER A 132 5.26 -5.09 13.16
N LEU A 133 4.08 -5.47 12.67
CA LEU A 133 3.64 -6.86 12.62
C LEU A 133 3.55 -7.31 11.15
N GLY A 134 4.17 -8.44 10.82
CA GLY A 134 4.09 -9.09 9.49
C GLY A 134 3.06 -10.21 9.41
N GLY A 135 2.39 -10.50 10.52
CA GLY A 135 1.46 -11.61 10.68
C GLY A 135 0.96 -11.67 12.11
N PHE A 136 -0.33 -11.97 12.27
CA PHE A 136 -1.03 -12.05 13.54
C PHE A 136 -2.16 -13.06 13.37
N ASP A 137 -1.98 -14.28 13.87
CA ASP A 137 -2.92 -15.38 13.64
C ASP A 137 -3.18 -16.17 14.93
N VAL A 138 -4.45 -16.32 15.28
CA VAL A 138 -4.91 -17.03 16.48
C VAL A 138 -5.28 -18.46 16.09
N SER A 139 -4.87 -19.45 16.88
CA SER A 139 -5.19 -20.85 16.59
C SER A 139 -6.70 -21.09 16.58
N PRO A 140 -7.21 -22.07 15.80
CA PRO A 140 -8.64 -22.35 15.71
C PRO A 140 -9.35 -22.60 17.05
N ASP A 141 -8.67 -23.15 18.05
CA ASP A 141 -9.18 -23.33 19.42
C ASP A 141 -9.04 -22.08 20.30
N HIS A 142 -8.54 -20.98 19.74
CA HIS A 142 -8.22 -19.72 20.41
C HIS A 142 -7.25 -19.85 21.59
N SER A 143 -6.46 -20.90 21.65
CA SER A 143 -5.55 -21.12 22.79
C SER A 143 -4.15 -20.56 22.56
N ARG A 144 -3.77 -20.23 21.32
CA ARG A 144 -2.45 -19.73 20.94
C ARG A 144 -2.54 -18.56 19.98
N LEU A 145 -1.53 -17.70 20.03
CA LEU A 145 -1.33 -16.60 19.09
C LEU A 145 0.06 -16.74 18.46
N ALA A 146 0.14 -16.78 17.14
CA ALA A 146 1.37 -16.65 16.38
C ALA A 146 1.51 -15.21 15.88
N VAL A 147 2.66 -14.59 16.10
CA VAL A 147 2.98 -13.24 15.63
C VAL A 147 4.31 -13.21 14.89
N LEU A 148 4.36 -12.41 13.83
CA LEU A 148 5.57 -12.04 13.12
C LEU A 148 5.92 -10.59 13.45
N VAL A 149 7.06 -10.35 14.07
CA VAL A 149 7.45 -9.03 14.60
C VAL A 149 8.71 -8.52 13.89
N ASP A 150 8.69 -7.26 13.45
CA ASP A 150 9.87 -6.53 12.96
C ASP A 150 10.12 -5.29 13.82
N THR A 151 11.37 -5.13 14.29
CA THR A 151 11.79 -4.02 15.16
C THR A 151 12.73 -3.04 14.46
N THR A 152 12.92 -3.18 13.15
CA THR A 152 13.89 -2.45 12.33
C THR A 152 13.24 -1.66 11.19
N GLY A 153 12.10 -2.13 10.68
CA GLY A 153 11.45 -1.59 9.49
C GLY A 153 11.96 -2.19 8.20
N TYR A 154 12.87 -3.16 8.27
CA TYR A 154 13.47 -3.84 7.12
C TYR A 154 12.63 -5.03 6.63
N GLU A 155 11.47 -5.31 7.25
CA GLU A 155 10.57 -6.40 6.89
C GLU A 155 11.19 -7.80 7.02
N ASP A 156 12.18 -7.94 7.92
CA ASP A 156 12.65 -9.25 8.38
C ASP A 156 11.95 -9.60 9.69
N PHE A 157 10.98 -10.51 9.60
CA PHE A 157 10.14 -10.82 10.74
C PHE A 157 10.72 -11.93 11.62
N THR A 158 10.46 -11.81 12.91
CA THR A 158 10.67 -12.87 13.90
C THR A 158 9.33 -13.48 14.30
N LEU A 159 9.15 -14.78 14.05
CA LEU A 159 8.04 -15.57 14.58
C LEU A 159 8.20 -15.72 16.09
N ARG A 160 7.08 -15.51 16.80
CA ARG A 160 6.89 -15.88 18.21
C ARG A 160 5.52 -16.50 18.38
N VAL A 161 5.40 -17.49 19.27
CA VAL A 161 4.12 -18.09 19.65
C VAL A 161 3.83 -17.83 21.12
N LYS A 162 2.63 -17.36 21.43
CA LYS A 162 2.14 -17.08 22.78
C LYS A 162 1.01 -18.04 23.12
N ASP A 163 1.07 -18.68 24.30
CA ASP A 163 -0.06 -19.40 24.86
C ASP A 163 -1.00 -18.40 25.54
N LEU A 164 -2.21 -18.26 24.99
CA LEU A 164 -3.19 -17.29 25.46
C LEU A 164 -3.84 -17.70 26.78
N ARG A 165 -3.73 -18.97 27.20
CA ARG A 165 -4.24 -19.43 28.50
C ARG A 165 -3.35 -18.99 29.65
N THR A 166 -2.04 -18.93 29.42
CA THR A 166 -1.04 -18.58 30.43
C THR A 166 -0.49 -17.17 30.27
N GLY A 167 -0.70 -16.55 29.11
CA GLY A 167 -0.12 -15.27 28.72
C GLY A 167 1.38 -15.32 28.41
N LYS A 168 2.00 -16.50 28.41
CA LYS A 168 3.46 -16.67 28.23
C LYS A 168 3.81 -17.00 26.79
N TYR A 169 4.95 -16.47 26.34
CA TYR A 169 5.55 -16.93 25.09
C TYR A 169 6.14 -18.33 25.26
N LEU A 170 5.93 -19.15 24.24
CA LEU A 170 6.57 -20.45 24.09
C LEU A 170 8.01 -20.26 23.58
N ARG A 171 8.77 -21.36 23.54
CA ARG A 171 10.15 -21.35 23.03
C ARG A 171 10.26 -21.19 21.52
N ASP A 172 9.13 -21.22 20.82
CA ASP A 172 9.04 -21.14 19.37
C ASP A 172 9.51 -19.77 18.87
N ARG A 173 10.63 -19.77 18.16
CA ARG A 173 11.27 -18.57 17.63
C ARG A 173 12.02 -18.86 16.34
N LYS A 174 11.71 -18.09 15.29
CA LYS A 174 12.38 -18.16 13.99
C LYS A 174 12.53 -16.76 13.42
N GLU A 175 13.72 -16.43 12.93
CA GLU A 175 14.03 -15.12 12.33
C GLU A 175 14.09 -15.21 10.79
N LYS A 176 14.18 -14.05 10.13
CA LYS A 176 14.30 -13.91 8.66
C LYS A 176 13.12 -14.54 7.94
N LEU A 177 11.93 -14.21 8.42
CA LEU A 177 10.68 -14.64 7.81
C LEU A 177 10.05 -13.50 7.01
N GLY A 178 9.26 -13.88 6.01
CA GLY A 178 8.40 -12.96 5.28
C GLY A 178 7.02 -12.84 5.92
N PHE A 179 6.10 -12.20 5.20
CA PHE A 179 4.70 -12.07 5.62
C PHE A 179 3.94 -13.41 5.54
N GLY A 180 2.93 -13.56 6.38
CA GLY A 180 1.97 -14.67 6.28
C GLY A 180 2.17 -15.78 7.33
N LEU A 181 1.05 -16.21 7.90
CA LEU A 181 0.91 -17.28 8.87
C LEU A 181 -0.36 -18.06 8.56
N ALA A 182 -0.37 -19.36 8.84
CA ALA A 182 -1.59 -20.14 8.81
C ALA A 182 -1.55 -21.28 9.84
N TRP A 183 -2.49 -21.27 10.78
CA TRP A 183 -2.73 -22.42 11.65
C TRP A 183 -3.44 -23.57 10.93
N ALA A 184 -3.00 -24.80 11.19
CA ALA A 184 -3.79 -26.00 10.92
C ALA A 184 -4.90 -26.17 11.98
N SER A 185 -5.86 -27.05 11.68
CA SER A 185 -7.01 -27.34 12.55
C SER A 185 -6.64 -28.14 13.81
N ASP A 186 -5.41 -28.66 13.90
CA ASP A 186 -4.91 -29.40 15.07
C ASP A 186 -4.42 -28.49 16.21
N ASN A 187 -4.35 -27.17 15.99
CA ASN A 187 -3.86 -26.16 16.96
C ASN A 187 -2.40 -26.35 17.39
N GLN A 188 -1.63 -27.16 16.66
CA GLN A 188 -0.25 -27.52 16.95
C GLN A 188 0.67 -27.31 15.75
N THR A 189 0.11 -27.30 14.55
CA THR A 189 0.87 -27.11 13.32
C THR A 189 0.66 -25.70 12.78
N LEU A 190 1.77 -24.98 12.60
CA LEU A 190 1.81 -23.63 12.04
C LEU A 190 2.57 -23.65 10.71
N PHE A 191 2.06 -22.93 9.73
CA PHE A 191 2.76 -22.67 8.47
C PHE A 191 3.24 -21.23 8.42
N TYR A 192 4.46 -21.03 7.93
CA TYR A 192 5.07 -19.73 7.75
C TYR A 192 5.97 -19.71 6.52
N MET A 193 6.36 -18.52 6.08
CA MET A 193 7.21 -18.34 4.90
C MET A 193 8.58 -17.77 5.26
N SER A 194 9.65 -18.30 4.66
CA SER A 194 10.99 -17.67 4.67
C SER A 194 11.21 -16.83 3.42
N THR A 195 12.23 -15.96 3.49
CA THR A 195 12.69 -15.19 2.35
C THR A 195 14.09 -15.62 1.90
N ASP A 196 14.38 -15.45 0.61
CA ASP A 196 15.73 -15.63 0.05
C ASP A 196 16.63 -14.41 0.31
N SER A 197 17.85 -14.41 -0.26
CA SER A 197 18.81 -13.32 -0.08
C SER A 197 18.35 -11.97 -0.63
N ALA A 198 17.41 -11.97 -1.58
CA ALA A 198 16.79 -10.77 -2.15
C ALA A 198 15.45 -10.46 -1.45
N LYS A 199 15.20 -11.01 -0.26
CA LYS A 199 13.94 -10.84 0.50
C LYS A 199 12.68 -11.34 -0.20
N ARG A 200 12.80 -12.11 -1.27
CA ARG A 200 11.63 -12.72 -1.93
C ARG A 200 11.13 -13.87 -1.09
N GLY A 201 9.82 -13.92 -0.84
CA GLY A 201 9.19 -15.09 -0.24
C GLY A 201 9.34 -16.29 -1.17
N ASP A 202 10.17 -17.28 -0.80
CA ASP A 202 10.57 -18.37 -1.69
C ASP A 202 10.04 -19.74 -1.23
N ARG A 203 9.69 -19.87 0.05
CA ARG A 203 9.51 -21.20 0.66
C ARG A 203 8.52 -21.16 1.81
N VAL A 204 7.64 -22.17 1.85
CA VAL A 204 6.73 -22.41 2.97
C VAL A 204 7.27 -23.55 3.83
N TRP A 205 7.22 -23.34 5.13
CA TRP A 205 7.63 -24.27 6.16
C TRP A 205 6.42 -24.70 6.99
N ARG A 206 6.44 -25.94 7.44
CA ARG A 206 5.53 -26.49 8.44
C ARG A 206 6.28 -26.69 9.75
N HIS A 207 5.75 -26.12 10.81
CA HIS A 207 6.32 -26.13 12.15
C HIS A 207 5.37 -26.77 13.15
N SER A 208 5.89 -27.69 13.95
CA SER A 208 5.18 -28.26 15.10
C SER A 208 5.49 -27.43 16.34
N VAL A 209 4.50 -26.70 16.84
CA VAL A 209 4.64 -25.74 17.93
C VAL A 209 5.06 -26.44 19.22
N GLY A 210 6.03 -25.84 19.90
CA GLY A 210 6.71 -26.36 21.06
C GLY A 210 7.93 -27.21 20.71
N THR A 211 8.26 -27.45 19.44
CA THR A 211 9.46 -28.20 19.02
C THR A 211 10.58 -27.27 18.55
N SER A 212 11.75 -27.81 18.21
CA SER A 212 12.84 -26.99 17.65
C SER A 212 12.54 -26.62 16.21
N VAL A 213 12.65 -25.33 15.85
CA VAL A 213 12.50 -24.83 14.48
C VAL A 213 13.54 -25.36 13.48
N ARG A 214 14.54 -26.12 13.96
CA ARG A 214 15.50 -26.85 13.12
C ARG A 214 14.87 -28.11 12.51
N ASN A 215 13.77 -28.59 13.08
CA ASN A 215 13.03 -29.77 12.62
C ASN A 215 11.89 -29.40 11.67
N ASP A 216 11.74 -28.12 11.34
CA ASP A 216 10.67 -27.64 10.46
C ASP A 216 10.84 -28.21 9.06
N VAL A 217 9.72 -28.61 8.46
CA VAL A 217 9.71 -29.27 7.15
C VAL A 217 9.36 -28.24 6.08
N SER A 218 10.21 -28.08 5.07
CA SER A 218 9.86 -27.32 3.88
C SER A 218 8.79 -28.08 3.09
N VAL A 219 7.59 -27.50 2.97
CA VAL A 219 6.45 -28.12 2.28
C VAL A 219 6.29 -27.63 0.84
N PHE A 220 6.90 -26.48 0.52
CA PHE A 220 6.92 -25.91 -0.83
C PHE A 220 8.12 -24.98 -0.99
N HIS A 221 8.74 -24.97 -2.17
CA HIS A 221 9.81 -24.06 -2.56
C HIS A 221 9.61 -23.65 -4.03
N GLU A 222 9.70 -22.34 -4.29
CA GLU A 222 9.62 -21.75 -5.61
C GLU A 222 11.01 -21.29 -6.08
N PRO A 223 11.66 -22.05 -7.00
CA PRO A 223 12.99 -21.71 -7.49
C PRO A 223 13.00 -20.54 -8.50
N ASN A 224 11.87 -20.20 -9.12
CA ASN A 224 11.81 -19.11 -10.09
C ASN A 224 11.72 -17.76 -9.38
N VAL A 225 12.74 -16.93 -9.57
CA VAL A 225 12.88 -15.61 -8.96
C VAL A 225 11.79 -14.61 -9.32
N LEU A 226 11.04 -14.85 -10.41
CA LEU A 226 9.90 -14.01 -10.79
C LEU A 226 8.68 -14.19 -9.87
N PHE A 227 8.62 -15.30 -9.12
CA PHE A 227 7.44 -15.68 -8.35
C PHE A 227 7.65 -15.39 -6.87
N ASN A 228 6.64 -14.82 -6.23
CA ASN A 228 6.53 -14.77 -4.77
C ASN A 228 5.67 -15.91 -4.27
N VAL A 229 5.98 -16.39 -3.08
CA VAL A 229 5.19 -17.38 -2.36
C VAL A 229 4.33 -16.67 -1.30
N GLY A 230 3.20 -17.26 -0.95
CA GLY A 230 2.36 -16.84 0.16
C GLY A 230 1.72 -18.05 0.84
N VAL A 231 1.36 -17.90 2.11
CA VAL A 231 0.63 -18.92 2.86
C VAL A 231 -0.48 -18.29 3.69
N GLN A 232 -1.67 -18.87 3.61
CA GLN A 232 -2.85 -18.43 4.37
C GLN A 232 -3.83 -19.59 4.59
N ARG A 233 -4.67 -19.48 5.61
CA ARG A 233 -5.82 -20.37 5.80
C ARG A 233 -7.03 -19.79 5.06
N LEU A 234 -7.66 -20.59 4.21
CA LEU A 234 -8.87 -20.17 3.49
C LEU A 234 -10.05 -20.00 4.45
N ARG A 235 -11.03 -19.16 4.09
CA ARG A 235 -12.08 -18.64 4.97
C ARG A 235 -12.90 -19.72 5.69
N SER A 236 -13.24 -20.80 4.99
CA SER A 236 -13.91 -21.97 5.58
C SER A 236 -13.15 -22.68 6.72
N GLY A 237 -11.87 -22.36 6.92
CA GLY A 237 -10.97 -23.01 7.87
C GLY A 237 -10.48 -24.41 7.45
N ARG A 238 -10.98 -24.98 6.35
CA ARG A 238 -10.68 -26.37 5.95
C ARG A 238 -9.35 -26.54 5.23
N PHE A 239 -8.89 -25.52 4.51
CA PHE A 239 -7.69 -25.63 3.68
C PHE A 239 -6.70 -24.51 3.98
N ILE A 240 -5.42 -24.86 3.96
CA ILE A 240 -4.29 -23.93 3.91
C ILE A 240 -3.91 -23.80 2.44
N ALA A 241 -3.90 -22.59 1.91
CA ALA A 241 -3.46 -22.27 0.57
C ALA A 241 -1.99 -21.84 0.59
N ILE A 242 -1.21 -22.42 -0.31
CA ILE A 242 0.15 -22.02 -0.65
C ILE A 242 0.07 -21.46 -2.08
N SER A 243 0.16 -20.14 -2.20
CA SER A 243 0.14 -19.46 -3.49
C SER A 243 1.57 -19.24 -3.97
N SER A 244 1.78 -19.37 -5.27
CA SER A 244 3.03 -19.03 -5.95
C SER A 244 2.69 -18.25 -7.20
N GLY A 245 2.99 -16.95 -7.21
CA GLY A 245 2.56 -16.02 -8.26
C GLY A 245 3.63 -15.02 -8.65
N SER A 246 3.71 -14.74 -9.95
CA SER A 246 4.39 -13.61 -10.57
C SER A 246 3.37 -12.51 -10.89
N PHE A 247 3.75 -11.43 -11.58
CA PHE A 247 2.79 -10.38 -11.97
C PHE A 247 1.86 -10.80 -13.11
N THR A 248 2.17 -11.89 -13.81
CA THR A 248 1.42 -12.31 -15.00
C THR A 248 0.78 -13.68 -14.88
N GLN A 249 1.16 -14.47 -13.88
CA GLN A 249 0.69 -15.85 -13.75
C GLN A 249 0.93 -16.41 -12.36
N GLY A 250 0.17 -17.42 -11.97
CA GLY A 250 0.37 -18.12 -10.70
C GLY A 250 -0.22 -19.51 -10.64
N GLU A 251 0.09 -20.19 -9.54
CA GLU A 251 -0.59 -21.41 -9.11
C GLU A 251 -0.85 -21.38 -7.61
N THR A 252 -1.84 -22.16 -7.19
CA THR A 252 -2.19 -22.38 -5.79
C THR A 252 -2.21 -23.86 -5.49
N ARG A 253 -1.60 -24.24 -4.37
CA ARG A 253 -1.66 -25.58 -3.78
C ARG A 253 -2.42 -25.51 -2.47
N VAL A 254 -3.15 -26.56 -2.14
CA VAL A 254 -3.96 -26.63 -0.92
C VAL A 254 -3.58 -27.83 -0.06
N ILE A 255 -3.50 -27.62 1.25
CA ILE A 255 -3.31 -28.65 2.25
C ILE A 255 -4.59 -28.69 3.11
N ASP A 256 -5.12 -29.88 3.34
CA ASP A 256 -6.22 -30.07 4.28
C ASP A 256 -5.73 -29.73 5.70
N ALA A 257 -6.32 -28.70 6.31
CA ALA A 257 -5.91 -28.19 7.61
C ALA A 257 -6.16 -29.21 8.73
N ALA A 258 -7.06 -30.19 8.56
CA ALA A 258 -7.24 -31.29 9.49
C ALA A 258 -6.18 -32.40 9.33
N HIS A 259 -5.48 -32.42 8.20
CA HIS A 259 -4.43 -33.39 7.90
C HIS A 259 -3.15 -32.68 7.41
N PRO A 260 -2.55 -31.80 8.22
CA PRO A 260 -1.51 -30.86 7.78
C PRO A 260 -0.18 -31.53 7.37
N THR A 261 -0.06 -32.84 7.62
CA THR A 261 1.08 -33.65 7.19
C THR A 261 0.95 -34.20 5.76
N ARG A 262 -0.25 -34.18 5.17
CA ARG A 262 -0.48 -34.65 3.80
C ARG A 262 0.21 -33.74 2.77
N PRO A 263 0.62 -34.29 1.61
CA PRO A 263 1.14 -33.48 0.51
C PRO A 263 0.11 -32.46 0.02
N ALA A 264 0.60 -31.29 -0.41
CA ALA A 264 -0.25 -30.26 -0.98
C ALA A 264 -0.80 -30.69 -2.36
N ARG A 265 -2.11 -30.52 -2.57
CA ARG A 265 -2.79 -30.77 -3.85
C ARG A 265 -2.75 -29.51 -4.71
N LEU A 266 -2.34 -29.63 -5.95
CA LEU A 266 -2.36 -28.52 -6.92
C LEU A 266 -3.80 -28.27 -7.40
N ILE A 267 -4.24 -27.00 -7.41
CA ILE A 267 -5.52 -26.62 -8.01
C ILE A 267 -5.43 -26.71 -9.54
N ALA A 268 -4.53 -25.93 -10.15
CA ALA A 268 -4.21 -26.01 -11.56
C ALA A 268 -2.74 -25.65 -11.79
N MET A 269 -2.14 -26.18 -12.84
CA MET A 269 -0.79 -25.80 -13.23
C MET A 269 -0.79 -24.36 -13.75
N ARG A 270 0.22 -23.57 -13.36
CA ARG A 270 0.39 -22.21 -13.90
C ARG A 270 0.49 -22.23 -15.43
N ARG A 271 -0.07 -21.22 -16.07
CA ARG A 271 0.04 -20.96 -17.51
C ARG A 271 0.47 -19.51 -17.74
N PRO A 272 1.26 -19.22 -18.79
CA PRO A 272 1.61 -17.84 -19.13
C PRO A 272 0.39 -16.94 -19.24
N ASN A 273 0.45 -15.77 -18.61
CA ASN A 273 -0.62 -14.76 -18.59
C ASN A 273 -1.94 -15.22 -17.94
N VAL A 274 -1.94 -16.33 -17.20
CA VAL A 274 -3.11 -16.81 -16.46
C VAL A 274 -2.90 -16.65 -14.96
N GLU A 275 -3.63 -15.70 -14.39
CA GLU A 275 -3.74 -15.44 -12.96
C GLU A 275 -4.99 -16.12 -12.42
N TYR A 276 -4.87 -16.68 -11.22
CA TYR A 276 -6.05 -17.09 -10.47
C TYR A 276 -5.82 -17.07 -8.96
N ASP A 277 -6.86 -16.68 -8.24
CA ASP A 277 -6.97 -16.74 -6.78
C ASP A 277 -8.00 -17.77 -6.36
N VAL A 278 -7.83 -18.32 -5.16
CA VAL A 278 -8.64 -19.44 -4.65
C VAL A 278 -9.28 -19.07 -3.31
N GLU A 279 -10.59 -19.23 -3.23
CA GLU A 279 -11.35 -19.27 -1.97
C GLU A 279 -11.98 -20.67 -1.82
N HIS A 280 -12.37 -21.04 -0.60
CA HIS A 280 -13.08 -22.29 -0.35
C HIS A 280 -14.34 -22.09 0.49
N GLY A 281 -15.42 -22.74 0.08
CA GLY A 281 -16.68 -22.79 0.82
C GLY A 281 -17.70 -23.68 0.13
N ASN A 282 -18.59 -24.28 0.91
CA ASN A 282 -19.72 -25.09 0.43
C ASN A 282 -19.32 -26.28 -0.46
N GLY A 283 -18.16 -26.90 -0.21
CA GLY A 283 -17.64 -28.05 -0.96
C GLY A 283 -17.06 -27.71 -2.34
N TYR A 284 -16.73 -26.44 -2.57
CA TYR A 284 -16.09 -25.97 -3.79
C TYR A 284 -14.86 -25.13 -3.48
N PHE A 285 -13.85 -25.25 -4.34
CA PHE A 285 -12.90 -24.18 -4.57
C PHE A 285 -13.51 -23.19 -5.56
N TRP A 286 -13.51 -21.93 -5.19
CA TRP A 286 -13.99 -20.80 -5.99
C TRP A 286 -12.78 -20.07 -6.54
N ILE A 287 -12.76 -19.88 -7.85
CA ILE A 287 -11.59 -19.47 -8.62
C ILE A 287 -11.89 -18.15 -9.30
N VAL A 288 -11.23 -17.07 -8.87
CA VAL A 288 -11.24 -15.79 -9.59
C VAL A 288 -10.10 -15.83 -10.58
N THR A 289 -10.35 -15.79 -11.88
CA THR A 289 -9.31 -15.99 -12.90
C THR A 289 -9.52 -15.17 -14.16
N ASN A 290 -8.42 -14.83 -14.82
CA ASN A 290 -8.42 -14.16 -16.12
C ASN A 290 -8.34 -15.12 -17.33
N ASP A 291 -8.47 -16.44 -17.13
CA ASP A 291 -8.37 -17.43 -18.20
C ASP A 291 -9.44 -17.21 -19.29
N GLY A 292 -9.03 -16.62 -20.42
CA GLY A 292 -9.92 -16.18 -21.49
C GLY A 292 -10.84 -15.00 -21.10
N ALA A 293 -10.52 -14.29 -20.01
CA ALA A 293 -11.36 -13.26 -19.41
C ALA A 293 -10.50 -12.12 -18.84
N PRO A 294 -10.09 -11.10 -19.62
CA PRO A 294 -9.19 -10.05 -19.14
C PRO A 294 -9.66 -9.34 -17.87
N ASN A 295 -10.97 -9.07 -17.76
CA ASN A 295 -11.60 -8.47 -16.57
C ASN A 295 -12.02 -9.50 -15.51
N PHE A 296 -11.42 -10.68 -15.57
CA PHE A 296 -11.64 -11.82 -14.69
C PHE A 296 -13.08 -12.34 -14.72
N MET A 297 -13.22 -13.57 -14.26
CA MET A 297 -14.47 -14.26 -14.06
C MET A 297 -14.40 -15.09 -12.78
N VAL A 298 -15.52 -15.67 -12.37
CA VAL A 298 -15.52 -16.65 -11.28
C VAL A 298 -15.85 -18.03 -11.86
N ALA A 299 -14.96 -18.98 -11.64
CA ALA A 299 -15.19 -20.39 -11.88
C ALA A 299 -15.18 -21.16 -10.55
N ARG A 300 -15.55 -22.44 -10.57
CA ARG A 300 -15.50 -23.28 -9.39
C ARG A 300 -15.21 -24.73 -9.74
N VAL A 301 -14.71 -25.48 -8.77
CA VAL A 301 -14.51 -26.93 -8.87
C VAL A 301 -14.80 -27.58 -7.52
N ARG A 302 -15.38 -28.77 -7.56
CA ARG A 302 -15.64 -29.57 -6.36
C ARG A 302 -14.33 -29.87 -5.62
N ASP A 303 -14.31 -29.71 -4.31
CA ASP A 303 -13.10 -29.91 -3.49
C ASP A 303 -12.64 -31.38 -3.40
N ASP A 304 -13.57 -32.30 -3.65
CA ASP A 304 -13.41 -33.75 -3.76
C ASP A 304 -13.15 -34.23 -5.20
N ALA A 305 -13.11 -33.34 -6.20
CA ALA A 305 -12.83 -33.74 -7.57
C ALA A 305 -11.44 -34.37 -7.70
N GLN A 306 -11.36 -35.42 -8.53
CA GLN A 306 -10.09 -36.08 -8.86
C GLN A 306 -9.15 -35.13 -9.60
N ASN A 307 -9.68 -34.28 -10.49
CA ASN A 307 -8.94 -33.27 -11.22
C ASN A 307 -9.45 -31.87 -10.84
N LEU A 308 -8.67 -31.13 -10.05
CA LEU A 308 -9.01 -29.79 -9.59
C LEU A 308 -8.84 -28.70 -10.67
N SER A 309 -8.30 -29.03 -11.85
CA SER A 309 -8.11 -28.07 -12.94
C SER A 309 -9.32 -27.92 -13.87
N GLN A 310 -10.34 -28.78 -13.71
CA GLN A 310 -11.57 -28.73 -14.52
C GLN A 310 -12.61 -27.83 -13.87
N TRP A 311 -12.54 -26.53 -14.17
CA TRP A 311 -13.40 -25.53 -13.56
C TRP A 311 -14.71 -25.35 -14.35
N GLU A 312 -15.83 -25.32 -13.63
CA GLU A 312 -17.13 -24.90 -14.13
C GLU A 312 -17.22 -23.36 -14.01
N ARG A 313 -17.61 -22.66 -15.08
CA ARG A 313 -17.87 -21.22 -15.01
C ARG A 313 -19.11 -20.96 -14.16
N TRP A 314 -18.99 -20.08 -13.17
CA TRP A 314 -20.09 -19.69 -12.29
C TRP A 314 -20.57 -18.26 -12.56
N LEU A 315 -19.64 -17.29 -12.66
CA LEU A 315 -19.89 -15.92 -13.11
C LEU A 315 -19.20 -15.70 -14.44
N ALA A 316 -19.95 -15.34 -15.47
CA ALA A 316 -19.40 -15.12 -16.80
C ALA A 316 -18.52 -13.85 -16.88
N PRO A 317 -17.51 -13.83 -17.77
CA PRO A 317 -16.73 -12.62 -18.04
C PRO A 317 -17.61 -11.46 -18.51
N ARG A 318 -17.30 -10.24 -18.06
CA ARG A 318 -17.96 -9.00 -18.50
C ARG A 318 -16.91 -8.00 -18.96
N ALA A 319 -17.12 -7.38 -20.12
CA ALA A 319 -16.15 -6.47 -20.70
C ALA A 319 -16.01 -5.16 -19.91
N ASP A 320 -17.06 -4.70 -19.25
CA ASP A 320 -17.11 -3.43 -18.50
C ASP A 320 -17.05 -3.60 -16.98
N VAL A 321 -16.88 -4.83 -16.48
CA VAL A 321 -16.83 -5.12 -15.04
C VAL A 321 -15.64 -6.00 -14.69
N PHE A 322 -14.73 -5.47 -13.88
CA PHE A 322 -13.57 -6.18 -13.38
C PHE A 322 -13.89 -6.91 -12.08
N VAL A 323 -13.73 -8.23 -12.04
CA VAL A 323 -13.89 -9.03 -10.83
C VAL A 323 -12.59 -9.01 -10.03
N GLU A 324 -12.60 -8.41 -8.85
CA GLU A 324 -11.40 -8.32 -8.00
C GLU A 324 -11.23 -9.55 -7.11
N ASN A 325 -12.30 -10.00 -6.45
CA ASN A 325 -12.26 -11.16 -5.58
C ASN A 325 -13.68 -11.72 -5.31
N ILE A 326 -13.71 -12.86 -4.62
CA ILE A 326 -14.92 -13.48 -4.09
C ILE A 326 -14.74 -13.82 -2.61
N SER A 327 -15.78 -13.63 -1.81
CA SER A 327 -15.89 -14.10 -0.43
C SER A 327 -17.09 -15.03 -0.29
N VAL A 328 -16.88 -16.21 0.29
CA VAL A 328 -17.91 -17.25 0.36
C VAL A 328 -18.36 -17.44 1.81
N PHE A 329 -19.66 -17.29 2.03
CA PHE A 329 -20.37 -17.63 3.26
C PHE A 329 -21.19 -18.89 3.01
N GLU A 330 -21.72 -19.51 4.07
CA GLU A 330 -22.56 -20.71 3.96
C GLU A 330 -23.71 -20.49 2.95
N LYS A 331 -24.45 -19.38 3.10
CA LYS A 331 -25.66 -19.11 2.30
C LYS A 331 -25.47 -18.10 1.17
N PHE A 332 -24.35 -17.38 1.14
CA PHE A 332 -24.11 -16.30 0.19
C PHE A 332 -22.69 -16.29 -0.36
N THR A 333 -22.55 -15.84 -1.60
CA THR A 333 -21.28 -15.43 -2.20
C THR A 333 -21.30 -13.94 -2.43
N VAL A 334 -20.22 -13.26 -2.06
CA VAL A 334 -20.03 -11.82 -2.26
C VAL A 334 -18.90 -11.61 -3.24
N VAL A 335 -19.21 -11.06 -4.41
CA VAL A 335 -18.22 -10.69 -5.43
C VAL A 335 -17.91 -9.21 -5.27
N SER A 336 -16.63 -8.90 -5.03
CA SER A 336 -16.14 -7.52 -5.13
C SER A 336 -15.77 -7.26 -6.57
N GLU A 337 -16.44 -6.30 -7.20
CA GLU A 337 -16.25 -5.97 -8.61
C GLU A 337 -16.11 -4.48 -8.83
N ARG A 338 -15.43 -4.07 -9.90
CA ARG A 338 -15.31 -2.67 -10.30
C ARG A 338 -16.02 -2.39 -11.59
N ARG A 339 -16.73 -1.26 -11.61
CA ARG A 339 -17.33 -0.70 -12.81
C ARG A 339 -17.21 0.81 -12.76
N GLU A 340 -16.71 1.39 -13.86
CA GLU A 340 -16.49 2.83 -13.98
C GLU A 340 -15.71 3.40 -12.78
N GLY A 341 -14.55 2.85 -12.42
CA GLY A 341 -13.68 3.43 -11.39
C GLY A 341 -14.03 3.09 -9.94
N LEU A 342 -15.19 2.48 -9.67
CA LEU A 342 -15.69 2.29 -8.30
C LEU A 342 -15.93 0.81 -8.00
N ARG A 343 -15.53 0.38 -6.80
CA ARG A 343 -15.83 -0.95 -6.28
C ARG A 343 -17.30 -1.07 -5.86
N ARG A 344 -17.89 -2.22 -6.16
CA ARG A 344 -19.25 -2.63 -5.82
C ARG A 344 -19.19 -4.01 -5.15
N LEU A 345 -20.19 -4.31 -4.34
CA LEU A 345 -20.37 -5.62 -3.73
C LEU A 345 -21.64 -6.24 -4.29
N SER A 346 -21.49 -7.31 -5.08
CA SER A 346 -22.61 -8.07 -5.64
C SER A 346 -22.80 -9.37 -4.86
N ILE A 347 -24.02 -9.61 -4.40
CA ILE A 347 -24.34 -10.69 -3.46
C ILE A 347 -25.29 -11.67 -4.14
N THR A 348 -24.89 -12.93 -4.19
CA THR A 348 -25.65 -14.03 -4.78
C THR A 348 -25.87 -15.12 -3.74
N PRO A 349 -27.08 -15.72 -3.62
CA PRO A 349 -27.26 -16.91 -2.80
C PRO A 349 -26.38 -18.06 -3.31
N THR A 350 -25.70 -18.78 -2.41
CA THR A 350 -24.83 -19.91 -2.79
C THR A 350 -25.59 -21.01 -3.53
N ALA A 351 -26.86 -21.23 -3.17
CA ALA A 351 -27.74 -22.19 -3.84
C ALA A 351 -28.12 -21.80 -5.29
N GLY A 352 -27.68 -20.63 -5.75
CA GLY A 352 -28.11 -20.02 -7.01
C GLY A 352 -29.35 -19.12 -6.81
N GLY A 353 -29.61 -18.26 -7.80
CA GLY A 353 -30.73 -17.33 -7.78
C GLY A 353 -30.33 -15.93 -8.25
N ALA A 354 -31.22 -14.96 -8.00
CA ALA A 354 -30.98 -13.56 -8.36
C ALA A 354 -29.92 -12.94 -7.46
N SER A 355 -28.98 -12.23 -8.08
CA SER A 355 -28.00 -11.40 -7.36
C SER A 355 -28.57 -10.03 -7.02
N HIS A 356 -28.01 -9.37 -6.02
CA HIS A 356 -28.31 -7.98 -5.70
C HIS A 356 -27.05 -7.22 -5.30
N ASP A 357 -27.02 -5.93 -5.59
CA ASP A 357 -25.88 -5.08 -5.27
C ASP A 357 -26.13 -4.26 -4.01
N VAL A 358 -25.06 -4.02 -3.25
CA VAL A 358 -25.05 -3.02 -2.18
C VAL A 358 -24.96 -1.62 -2.82
N SER A 359 -25.99 -0.80 -2.66
CA SER A 359 -26.01 0.59 -3.16
C SER A 359 -25.22 1.57 -2.28
N PHE A 360 -24.59 2.58 -2.85
CA PHE A 360 -23.86 3.60 -2.09
C PHE A 360 -24.34 5.01 -2.48
N PRO A 361 -24.49 5.94 -1.51
CA PRO A 361 -25.17 7.21 -1.76
C PRO A 361 -24.32 8.24 -2.51
N GLU A 362 -22.99 8.13 -2.48
CA GLU A 362 -22.08 9.15 -3.01
C GLU A 362 -21.53 8.76 -4.39
N ALA A 363 -21.23 9.76 -5.23
CA ALA A 363 -20.73 9.56 -6.60
C ALA A 363 -19.26 9.13 -6.67
N ALA A 364 -18.50 9.29 -5.59
CA ALA A 364 -17.13 8.82 -5.42
C ALA A 364 -16.97 8.30 -3.99
N TYR A 365 -16.71 7.02 -3.84
CA TYR A 365 -16.58 6.34 -2.55
C TYR A 365 -15.59 5.19 -2.65
N GLY A 366 -15.12 4.72 -1.50
CA GLY A 366 -14.42 3.45 -1.34
C GLY A 366 -15.24 2.51 -0.47
N VAL A 367 -15.24 1.23 -0.84
CA VAL A 367 -15.78 0.14 -0.03
C VAL A 367 -14.74 -0.96 0.11
N SER A 368 -14.69 -1.63 1.24
CA SER A 368 -13.85 -2.82 1.46
C SER A 368 -14.50 -3.74 2.47
N LEU A 369 -14.34 -5.05 2.31
CA LEU A 369 -14.79 -6.00 3.32
C LEU A 369 -14.00 -5.77 4.62
N ALA A 370 -14.69 -5.87 5.76
CA ALA A 370 -14.06 -5.82 7.08
C ALA A 370 -13.93 -7.24 7.66
N ALA A 371 -13.71 -7.37 8.96
CA ALA A 371 -13.63 -8.66 9.63
C ALA A 371 -14.96 -9.43 9.53
N ASN A 372 -14.93 -10.57 8.83
CA ASN A 372 -16.05 -11.50 8.66
C ASN A 372 -15.65 -12.94 9.06
N PRO A 373 -15.15 -13.21 10.27
CA PRO A 373 -14.55 -14.52 10.61
C PRO A 373 -15.53 -15.70 10.55
N MET A 374 -16.81 -15.51 10.87
CA MET A 374 -17.80 -16.60 10.83
C MET A 374 -18.23 -16.95 9.41
N PHE A 375 -18.11 -18.22 9.03
CA PHE A 375 -18.50 -18.73 7.73
C PHE A 375 -20.04 -18.77 7.56
N GLU A 376 -20.77 -19.07 8.63
CA GLU A 376 -22.23 -19.26 8.66
C GLU A 376 -23.02 -17.95 8.78
N SER A 377 -22.33 -16.81 8.89
CA SER A 377 -22.97 -15.51 9.09
C SER A 377 -23.86 -15.12 7.89
N PRO A 378 -25.13 -14.73 8.12
CA PRO A 378 -25.94 -14.06 7.09
C PRO A 378 -25.61 -12.57 6.97
N VAL A 379 -24.80 -12.04 7.89
CA VAL A 379 -24.40 -10.63 7.93
C VAL A 379 -23.02 -10.47 7.29
N LEU A 380 -22.95 -9.59 6.30
CA LEU A 380 -21.73 -9.10 5.70
C LEU A 380 -21.30 -7.81 6.40
N ARG A 381 -20.11 -7.79 6.99
CA ARG A 381 -19.50 -6.57 7.49
C ARG A 381 -18.57 -5.96 6.46
N PHE A 382 -18.76 -4.68 6.16
CA PHE A 382 -17.86 -3.92 5.31
C PHE A 382 -17.61 -2.52 5.89
N THR A 383 -16.57 -1.88 5.37
CA THR A 383 -16.26 -0.48 5.61
C THR A 383 -16.61 0.35 4.37
N TYR A 384 -17.29 1.46 4.58
CA TYR A 384 -17.64 2.46 3.58
C TYR A 384 -17.01 3.80 3.95
N SER A 385 -16.52 4.54 2.96
CA SER A 385 -16.03 5.91 3.15
C SER A 385 -16.08 6.68 1.83
N SER A 386 -16.08 8.00 1.88
CA SER A 386 -15.91 8.87 0.71
C SER A 386 -14.89 9.97 1.01
N LEU A 387 -14.62 10.87 0.07
CA LEU A 387 -13.72 11.99 0.33
C LEU A 387 -14.20 12.92 1.47
N VAL A 388 -15.49 12.89 1.83
CA VAL A 388 -16.11 13.71 2.88
C VAL A 388 -16.81 12.90 3.98
N THR A 389 -17.07 11.61 3.78
CA THR A 389 -17.70 10.73 4.77
C THR A 389 -16.63 9.91 5.50
N PRO A 390 -16.41 10.16 6.81
CA PRO A 390 -15.48 9.37 7.63
C PRO A 390 -15.78 7.87 7.56
N SER A 391 -14.75 7.06 7.79
CA SER A 391 -14.85 5.60 7.67
C SER A 391 -15.98 5.03 8.54
N THR A 392 -16.91 4.33 7.93
CA THR A 392 -18.08 3.74 8.60
C THR A 392 -18.07 2.22 8.45
N VAL A 393 -18.09 1.50 9.56
CA VAL A 393 -18.28 0.05 9.63
C VAL A 393 -19.78 -0.25 9.63
N ILE A 394 -20.22 -1.06 8.68
CA ILE A 394 -21.63 -1.39 8.44
C ILE A 394 -21.79 -2.91 8.46
N ASP A 395 -22.78 -3.37 9.21
CA ASP A 395 -23.33 -4.72 9.12
C ASP A 395 -24.49 -4.70 8.12
N TYR A 396 -24.43 -5.58 7.13
CA TYR A 396 -25.45 -5.73 6.10
C TYR A 396 -26.04 -7.13 6.16
N ASP A 397 -27.31 -7.23 6.51
CA ASP A 397 -28.02 -8.50 6.45
C ASP A 397 -28.28 -8.86 4.98
N MET A 398 -27.65 -9.94 4.50
CA MET A 398 -27.72 -10.34 3.10
C MET A 398 -29.07 -10.95 2.70
N VAL A 399 -29.95 -11.24 3.67
CA VAL A 399 -31.32 -11.72 3.46
C VAL A 399 -32.28 -10.54 3.37
N THR A 400 -32.35 -9.72 4.43
CA THR A 400 -33.32 -8.60 4.55
C THR A 400 -32.85 -7.35 3.82
N ARG A 401 -31.55 -7.26 3.52
CA ARG A 401 -30.86 -6.11 2.91
C ARG A 401 -30.80 -4.87 3.81
N GLU A 402 -31.08 -5.06 5.10
CA GLU A 402 -30.99 -4.00 6.09
C GLU A 402 -29.54 -3.66 6.43
N ARG A 403 -29.30 -2.38 6.71
CA ARG A 403 -27.99 -1.84 7.10
C ARG A 403 -28.03 -1.38 8.53
N THR A 404 -27.06 -1.87 9.31
CA THR A 404 -26.82 -1.39 10.66
C THR A 404 -25.43 -0.75 10.72
N VAL A 405 -25.39 0.57 10.91
CA VAL A 405 -24.12 1.26 11.20
C VAL A 405 -23.62 0.82 12.56
N LYS A 406 -22.41 0.24 12.59
CA LYS A 406 -21.78 -0.22 13.84
C LYS A 406 -20.88 0.83 14.45
N LYS A 407 -20.17 1.57 13.59
CA LYS A 407 -19.30 2.67 14.01
C LYS A 407 -19.02 3.57 12.82
N THR A 408 -19.14 4.88 13.03
CA THR A 408 -18.52 5.88 12.17
C THR A 408 -17.28 6.40 12.90
N GLN A 409 -16.17 6.55 12.18
CA GLN A 409 -14.97 7.19 12.70
C GLN A 409 -15.32 8.58 13.22
N GLU A 410 -15.11 8.79 14.50
CA GLU A 410 -15.29 10.10 15.12
C GLU A 410 -14.11 10.99 14.73
N VAL A 411 -14.43 12.15 14.13
CA VAL A 411 -13.44 13.15 13.75
C VAL A 411 -13.61 14.34 14.68
N LEU A 412 -12.69 14.46 15.64
CA LEU A 412 -12.70 15.53 16.62
C LEU A 412 -12.34 16.89 15.96
N GLY A 413 -12.46 17.98 16.71
CA GLY A 413 -12.12 19.32 16.20
C GLY A 413 -13.19 19.95 15.30
N GLY A 414 -14.43 19.46 15.33
CA GLY A 414 -15.58 20.11 14.68
C GLY A 414 -15.69 19.87 13.17
N TYR A 415 -15.21 18.72 12.69
CA TYR A 415 -15.40 18.33 11.29
C TYR A 415 -16.88 18.27 10.92
N ASP A 416 -17.25 18.99 9.87
CA ASP A 416 -18.60 19.06 9.35
C ASP A 416 -18.57 18.78 7.84
N PRO A 417 -19.08 17.61 7.39
CA PRO A 417 -19.03 17.23 5.98
C PRO A 417 -19.78 18.20 5.07
N THR A 418 -20.76 18.96 5.58
CA THR A 418 -21.55 19.92 4.78
C THR A 418 -20.74 21.11 4.29
N LYS A 419 -19.55 21.33 4.86
CA LYS A 419 -18.63 22.40 4.43
C LYS A 419 -17.78 22.02 3.23
N TYR A 420 -17.88 20.80 2.71
CA TYR A 420 -17.04 20.30 1.65
C TYR A 420 -17.86 19.83 0.45
N GLY A 421 -17.33 20.07 -0.75
CA GLY A 421 -17.88 19.56 -2.00
C GLY A 421 -17.02 18.43 -2.53
N VAL A 422 -17.66 17.43 -3.16
CA VAL A 422 -17.00 16.37 -3.91
C VAL A 422 -17.46 16.41 -5.34
N GLU A 423 -16.50 16.32 -6.26
CA GLU A 423 -16.75 16.22 -7.69
C GLU A 423 -16.05 15.01 -8.27
N ARG A 424 -16.72 14.35 -9.21
CA ARG A 424 -16.09 13.39 -10.12
C ARG A 424 -16.05 13.99 -11.51
N ARG A 425 -14.89 13.96 -12.14
CA ARG A 425 -14.65 14.49 -13.50
C ARG A 425 -13.94 13.45 -14.34
N MET A 426 -13.98 13.66 -15.65
CA MET A 426 -13.27 12.85 -16.63
C MET A 426 -12.35 13.79 -17.39
N ALA A 427 -11.04 13.67 -17.17
CA ALA A 427 -10.03 14.42 -17.91
C ALA A 427 -9.69 13.66 -19.19
N LYS A 428 -9.61 14.35 -20.33
CA LYS A 428 -9.22 13.71 -21.60
C LYS A 428 -7.71 13.69 -21.71
N ALA A 429 -7.10 12.51 -21.70
CA ALA A 429 -5.69 12.32 -21.99
C ALA A 429 -5.37 12.62 -23.46
N ARG A 430 -4.09 12.85 -23.76
CA ARG A 430 -3.59 13.22 -25.10
C ARG A 430 -3.86 12.19 -26.20
N ASP A 431 -4.07 10.93 -25.83
CA ASP A 431 -4.46 9.85 -26.74
C ASP A 431 -5.98 9.65 -26.82
N GLY A 432 -6.76 10.50 -26.15
CA GLY A 432 -8.21 10.53 -26.19
C GLY A 432 -8.91 9.70 -25.11
N VAL A 433 -8.16 8.95 -24.28
CA VAL A 433 -8.72 8.20 -23.16
C VAL A 433 -9.27 9.15 -22.08
N MET A 434 -10.41 8.80 -21.48
CA MET A 434 -11.00 9.58 -20.39
C MET A 434 -10.50 9.05 -19.04
N VAL A 435 -9.62 9.80 -18.39
CA VAL A 435 -9.06 9.50 -17.06
C VAL A 435 -10.01 10.02 -15.98
N PRO A 436 -10.53 9.17 -15.08
CA PRO A 436 -11.36 9.63 -13.97
C PRO A 436 -10.56 10.46 -12.97
N VAL A 437 -11.19 11.48 -12.40
CA VAL A 437 -10.61 12.35 -11.37
C VAL A 437 -11.62 12.50 -10.23
N SER A 438 -11.19 12.23 -8.99
CA SER A 438 -12.00 12.48 -7.79
C SER A 438 -11.46 13.71 -7.05
N ILE A 439 -12.30 14.72 -6.86
CA ILE A 439 -11.89 16.04 -6.36
C ILE A 439 -12.68 16.36 -5.10
N VAL A 440 -12.02 16.88 -4.06
CA VAL A 440 -12.65 17.41 -2.85
C VAL A 440 -12.08 18.78 -2.51
N TYR A 441 -12.95 19.65 -2.01
CA TYR A 441 -12.61 21.04 -1.69
C TYR A 441 -13.51 21.60 -0.60
N ARG A 442 -13.06 22.68 0.04
CA ARG A 442 -13.89 23.50 0.94
C ARG A 442 -14.86 24.38 0.14
N LEU A 443 -16.12 24.43 0.55
CA LEU A 443 -17.16 25.28 -0.05
C LEU A 443 -17.05 26.75 0.41
N PRO A 444 -17.47 27.71 -0.44
CA PRO A 444 -17.85 27.53 -1.86
C PRO A 444 -16.60 27.30 -2.74
N LEU A 445 -16.72 26.62 -3.88
CA LEU A 445 -15.64 26.56 -4.88
C LEU A 445 -15.79 27.67 -5.90
N VAL A 446 -14.73 28.46 -6.09
CA VAL A 446 -14.59 29.40 -7.20
C VAL A 446 -13.49 28.87 -8.11
N ARG A 447 -13.81 28.65 -9.39
CA ARG A 447 -12.88 28.15 -10.40
C ARG A 447 -12.18 29.30 -11.13
N ASP A 448 -11.43 30.12 -10.40
CA ASP A 448 -10.70 31.29 -10.93
C ASP A 448 -9.17 31.08 -10.96
N GLY A 449 -8.72 29.84 -10.75
CA GLY A 449 -7.31 29.45 -10.74
C GLY A 449 -6.53 29.85 -9.48
N LYS A 450 -7.13 30.55 -8.51
CA LYS A 450 -6.38 31.09 -7.35
C LYS A 450 -6.19 30.11 -6.19
N ARG A 451 -6.85 28.95 -6.19
CA ARG A 451 -6.69 27.96 -5.12
C ARG A 451 -5.46 27.10 -5.36
N PRO A 452 -4.64 26.82 -4.34
CA PRO A 452 -3.70 25.72 -4.41
C PRO A 452 -4.43 24.40 -4.60
N LEU A 453 -3.80 23.48 -5.31
CA LEU A 453 -4.35 22.15 -5.53
C LEU A 453 -3.26 21.12 -5.31
N LEU A 454 -3.54 20.09 -4.51
CA LEU A 454 -2.72 18.91 -4.35
C LEU A 454 -3.25 17.76 -5.21
N GLU A 455 -2.53 17.46 -6.28
CA GLU A 455 -2.77 16.32 -7.16
C GLU A 455 -2.02 15.08 -6.66
N TYR A 456 -2.72 13.97 -6.53
CA TYR A 456 -2.18 12.71 -6.03
C TYR A 456 -2.46 11.56 -6.99
N ALA A 457 -1.47 10.69 -7.20
CA ALA A 457 -1.65 9.41 -7.87
C ALA A 457 -0.56 8.38 -7.50
N TYR A 458 -0.81 7.13 -7.86
CA TYR A 458 0.13 6.02 -7.71
C TYR A 458 0.44 5.33 -9.06
N GLY A 459 -0.56 4.75 -9.72
CA GLY A 459 -0.49 4.34 -11.13
C GLY A 459 0.44 3.17 -11.45
N SER A 460 0.57 2.17 -10.57
CA SER A 460 1.40 0.98 -10.80
C SER A 460 0.83 -0.29 -10.15
N TYR A 461 1.29 -1.46 -10.62
CA TYR A 461 0.91 -2.80 -10.12
C TYR A 461 -0.59 -3.14 -10.17
N GLY A 462 -1.38 -2.34 -10.87
CA GLY A 462 -2.83 -2.45 -10.83
C GLY A 462 -3.44 -2.05 -9.49
N ALA A 463 -2.68 -1.36 -8.64
CA ALA A 463 -3.15 -0.87 -7.35
C ALA A 463 -4.09 0.32 -7.54
N ASN A 464 -5.24 0.26 -6.87
CA ASN A 464 -6.30 1.25 -6.98
C ASN A 464 -6.20 2.32 -5.89
N THR A 465 -6.44 3.57 -6.24
CA THR A 465 -6.53 4.67 -5.25
C THR A 465 -7.99 4.98 -4.92
N GLU A 466 -8.50 4.46 -3.80
CA GLU A 466 -9.89 4.70 -3.42
C GLU A 466 -10.14 6.16 -2.98
N PRO A 467 -11.26 6.78 -3.39
CA PRO A 467 -11.64 8.12 -2.95
C PRO A 467 -12.25 8.10 -1.53
N THR A 468 -11.44 7.76 -0.52
CA THR A 468 -11.87 7.66 0.89
C THR A 468 -11.51 8.89 1.73
N PHE A 469 -12.04 8.91 2.95
CA PHE A 469 -11.81 9.99 3.90
C PHE A 469 -10.42 9.87 4.51
N ASN A 470 -9.83 11.03 4.76
CA ASN A 470 -8.58 11.14 5.52
C ASN A 470 -8.69 12.39 6.39
N SER A 471 -8.75 12.23 7.71
CA SER A 471 -8.89 13.33 8.66
C SER A 471 -7.72 14.32 8.56
N ASN A 472 -6.53 13.86 8.17
CA ASN A 472 -5.37 14.73 8.06
C ASN A 472 -5.55 15.75 6.94
N ARG A 473 -6.12 15.32 5.80
CA ARG A 473 -6.37 16.18 4.63
C ARG A 473 -7.24 17.39 4.98
N VAL A 474 -8.07 17.31 6.02
CA VAL A 474 -8.90 18.43 6.48
C VAL A 474 -8.07 19.68 6.77
N SER A 475 -6.86 19.57 7.33
CA SER A 475 -5.96 20.73 7.55
C SER A 475 -5.56 21.45 6.26
N LEU A 476 -5.50 20.75 5.12
CA LEU A 476 -5.27 21.37 3.81
C LEU A 476 -6.55 21.98 3.26
N LEU A 477 -7.68 21.26 3.35
CA LEU A 477 -8.97 21.72 2.85
C LEU A 477 -9.44 23.00 3.56
N ASP A 478 -9.32 23.06 4.89
CA ASP A 478 -9.67 24.24 5.68
C ASP A 478 -8.82 25.47 5.29
N ARG A 479 -7.60 25.26 4.80
CA ARG A 479 -6.74 26.31 4.21
C ARG A 479 -7.02 26.61 2.74
N GLY A 480 -8.11 26.08 2.19
CA GLY A 480 -8.54 26.34 0.82
C GLY A 480 -7.81 25.55 -0.26
N VAL A 481 -6.98 24.57 0.12
CA VAL A 481 -6.33 23.66 -0.83
C VAL A 481 -7.38 22.71 -1.42
N VAL A 482 -7.42 22.58 -2.73
CA VAL A 482 -8.21 21.55 -3.43
C VAL A 482 -7.39 20.25 -3.43
N TYR A 483 -8.03 19.10 -3.23
CA TYR A 483 -7.36 17.81 -3.36
C TYR A 483 -7.97 17.01 -4.51
N ALA A 484 -7.13 16.49 -5.39
CA ALA A 484 -7.53 15.70 -6.55
C ALA A 484 -6.77 14.37 -6.59
N ILE A 485 -7.50 13.28 -6.78
CA ILE A 485 -6.94 11.97 -7.10
C ILE A 485 -7.07 11.77 -8.60
N ALA A 486 -5.95 11.61 -9.29
CA ALA A 486 -5.90 11.24 -10.70
C ALA A 486 -5.84 9.70 -10.80
N HIS A 487 -6.91 9.09 -11.31
CA HIS A 487 -7.02 7.63 -11.45
C HIS A 487 -6.35 7.15 -12.75
N ILE A 488 -5.06 7.42 -12.86
CA ILE A 488 -4.21 7.24 -14.06
C ILE A 488 -3.99 5.77 -14.42
N ARG A 489 -3.66 5.49 -15.69
CA ARG A 489 -3.29 4.14 -16.14
C ARG A 489 -2.11 3.56 -15.37
N GLY A 490 -2.14 2.25 -15.18
CA GLY A 490 -1.23 1.48 -14.32
C GLY A 490 -1.86 1.08 -12.98
N GLY A 491 -2.97 1.71 -12.58
CA GLY A 491 -3.95 1.14 -11.64
C GLY A 491 -4.97 0.24 -12.34
N GLN A 492 -6.00 -0.25 -11.63
CA GLN A 492 -7.10 -1.07 -12.19
C GLN A 492 -8.49 -0.46 -11.97
N GLU A 493 -8.57 0.86 -11.79
CA GLU A 493 -9.83 1.53 -11.47
C GLU A 493 -10.86 1.29 -12.60
N MET A 494 -10.40 1.27 -13.85
CA MET A 494 -11.21 0.98 -15.03
C MET A 494 -11.09 -0.48 -15.52
N GLY A 495 -10.59 -1.38 -14.68
CA GLY A 495 -10.38 -2.80 -14.97
C GLY A 495 -8.98 -3.15 -15.49
N ARG A 496 -8.78 -4.41 -15.87
CA ARG A 496 -7.44 -4.95 -16.14
C ARG A 496 -6.70 -4.25 -17.28
N ALA A 497 -7.43 -3.86 -18.33
CA ALA A 497 -6.86 -3.12 -19.44
C ALA A 497 -6.24 -1.79 -19.01
N TRP A 498 -6.75 -1.15 -17.94
CA TRP A 498 -6.19 0.09 -17.38
C TRP A 498 -4.78 -0.11 -16.82
N TYR A 499 -4.51 -1.28 -16.23
CA TYR A 499 -3.20 -1.66 -15.71
C TYR A 499 -2.25 -2.08 -16.82
N ASP A 500 -2.72 -2.95 -17.71
CA ASP A 500 -1.90 -3.43 -18.84
C ASP A 500 -1.51 -2.28 -19.78
N ASP A 501 -2.32 -1.22 -19.85
CA ASP A 501 -2.03 0.00 -20.61
C ASP A 501 -1.17 1.03 -19.86
N GLY A 502 -0.66 0.70 -18.67
CA GLY A 502 0.22 1.55 -17.85
C GLY A 502 1.41 0.79 -17.22
N LYS A 503 1.87 -0.28 -17.88
CA LYS A 503 3.04 -1.08 -17.49
C LYS A 503 3.91 -1.44 -18.69
N MET A 504 5.11 -1.97 -18.44
CA MET A 504 6.05 -2.40 -19.49
C MET A 504 6.26 -1.31 -20.55
N LEU A 505 6.22 -1.65 -21.85
CA LEU A 505 6.37 -0.73 -22.98
C LEU A 505 5.21 0.27 -23.17
N LYS A 506 4.27 0.30 -22.23
CA LYS A 506 3.19 1.30 -22.15
C LYS A 506 3.29 2.17 -20.91
N LYS A 507 4.33 2.02 -20.09
CA LYS A 507 4.45 2.71 -18.80
C LYS A 507 4.36 4.23 -18.90
N LYS A 508 4.75 4.84 -20.02
CA LYS A 508 4.64 6.28 -20.24
C LYS A 508 3.21 6.83 -20.18
N ASN A 509 2.20 5.99 -20.40
CA ASN A 509 0.81 6.37 -20.24
C ASN A 509 0.49 6.82 -18.81
N THR A 510 1.07 6.19 -17.78
CA THR A 510 0.94 6.63 -16.38
C THR A 510 1.35 8.10 -16.22
N PHE A 511 2.52 8.47 -16.77
CA PHE A 511 3.07 9.82 -16.61
C PHE A 511 2.32 10.85 -17.46
N ASN A 512 1.94 10.45 -18.69
CA ASN A 512 1.14 11.28 -19.58
C ASN A 512 -0.23 11.59 -18.97
N ASP A 513 -0.93 10.59 -18.46
CA ASP A 513 -2.24 10.76 -17.82
C ASP A 513 -2.16 11.74 -16.65
N PHE A 514 -1.13 11.63 -15.80
CA PHE A 514 -0.96 12.54 -14.66
C PHE A 514 -0.74 13.98 -15.11
N VAL A 515 0.13 14.19 -16.10
CA VAL A 515 0.34 15.52 -16.68
C VAL A 515 -0.94 16.06 -17.31
N ASP A 516 -1.65 15.25 -18.09
CA ASP A 516 -2.86 15.66 -18.80
C ASP A 516 -4.01 15.99 -17.83
N VAL A 517 -4.12 15.26 -16.71
CA VAL A 517 -5.05 15.59 -15.61
C VAL A 517 -4.66 16.91 -14.94
N GLY A 518 -3.38 17.12 -14.64
CA GLY A 518 -2.90 18.39 -14.08
C GLY A 518 -3.20 19.59 -14.99
N GLU A 519 -3.01 19.44 -16.31
CA GLU A 519 -3.36 20.45 -17.30
C GLU A 519 -4.86 20.70 -17.38
N PHE A 520 -5.67 19.63 -17.35
CA PHE A 520 -7.12 19.74 -17.27
C PHE A 520 -7.57 20.52 -16.03
N LEU A 521 -7.01 20.25 -14.86
CA LEU A 521 -7.35 20.94 -13.61
C LEU A 521 -6.99 22.43 -13.63
N VAL A 522 -5.88 22.78 -14.27
CA VAL A 522 -5.48 24.18 -14.52
C VAL A 522 -6.44 24.84 -15.52
N ALA A 523 -6.73 24.19 -16.65
CA ALA A 523 -7.60 24.72 -17.69
C ALA A 523 -9.04 24.96 -17.21
N GLU A 524 -9.55 24.08 -16.35
CA GLU A 524 -10.88 24.19 -15.73
C GLU A 524 -10.91 25.20 -14.55
N GLY A 525 -9.79 25.86 -14.25
CA GLY A 525 -9.72 26.92 -13.26
C GLY A 525 -9.75 26.45 -11.80
N TYR A 526 -9.55 25.15 -11.51
CA TYR A 526 -9.43 24.70 -10.11
C TYR A 526 -8.17 25.26 -9.44
N THR A 527 -7.13 25.51 -10.23
CA THR A 527 -5.82 25.98 -9.77
C THR A 527 -5.05 26.65 -10.92
N SER A 528 -3.81 27.02 -10.67
CA SER A 528 -2.85 27.56 -11.64
C SER A 528 -1.49 26.87 -11.45
N LYS A 529 -0.63 26.90 -12.48
CA LYS A 529 0.69 26.24 -12.44
C LYS A 529 1.55 26.67 -11.25
N ASP A 530 1.50 27.95 -10.88
CA ASP A 530 2.22 28.52 -9.73
C ASP A 530 1.64 28.13 -8.36
N ARG A 531 0.53 27.38 -8.32
CA ARG A 531 -0.14 26.91 -7.10
C ARG A 531 -0.42 25.40 -7.10
N MET A 532 -0.02 24.70 -8.16
CA MET A 532 -0.20 23.27 -8.33
C MET A 532 0.85 22.50 -7.52
N LEU A 533 0.42 21.58 -6.68
CA LEU A 533 1.23 20.70 -5.85
C LEU A 533 1.02 19.25 -6.32
N ALA A 534 2.06 18.43 -6.28
CA ALA A 534 1.95 17.00 -6.58
C ALA A 534 2.51 16.13 -5.46
N ASN A 535 1.92 14.95 -5.27
CA ASN A 535 2.44 13.93 -4.37
C ASN A 535 2.26 12.51 -4.91
N GLY A 536 3.28 11.70 -4.70
CA GLY A 536 3.29 10.26 -4.94
C GLY A 536 4.42 9.61 -4.14
N GLY A 537 4.27 8.33 -3.82
CA GLY A 537 5.32 7.60 -3.12
C GLY A 537 5.51 6.16 -3.59
N SER A 538 6.67 5.57 -3.31
CA SER A 538 7.09 4.27 -3.85
C SER A 538 7.12 4.32 -5.38
N ALA A 539 6.36 3.47 -6.08
CA ALA A 539 6.14 3.61 -7.53
C ALA A 539 5.34 4.86 -7.94
N GLY A 540 4.61 5.50 -7.01
CA GLY A 540 4.11 6.87 -7.22
C GLY A 540 5.24 7.91 -7.13
N GLY A 541 6.36 7.58 -6.50
CA GLY A 541 7.57 8.41 -6.45
C GLY A 541 8.38 8.34 -7.75
N LEU A 542 8.39 7.19 -8.44
CA LEU A 542 8.79 7.07 -9.85
C LEU A 542 8.03 8.10 -10.69
N LEU A 543 6.68 8.06 -10.62
CA LEU A 543 5.82 9.05 -11.27
C LEU A 543 6.25 10.49 -10.95
N MET A 544 6.45 10.84 -9.67
CA MET A 544 6.91 12.18 -9.28
C MET A 544 8.24 12.58 -9.93
N GLY A 545 9.21 11.67 -9.98
CA GLY A 545 10.50 11.96 -10.59
C GLY A 545 10.42 12.12 -12.11
N VAL A 546 9.61 11.31 -12.80
CA VAL A 546 9.41 11.44 -14.25
C VAL A 546 8.73 12.77 -14.58
N VAL A 547 7.66 13.14 -13.87
CA VAL A 547 6.93 14.38 -14.19
C VAL A 547 7.72 15.63 -13.82
N ALA A 548 8.60 15.56 -12.81
CA ALA A 548 9.58 16.61 -12.52
C ALA A 548 10.55 16.83 -13.70
N ASN A 549 10.94 15.77 -14.41
CA ASN A 549 11.72 15.88 -15.64
C ASN A 549 10.85 16.35 -16.82
N MET A 550 9.67 15.77 -17.03
CA MET A 550 8.84 16.03 -18.23
C MET A 550 8.20 17.42 -18.23
N ARG A 551 7.63 17.84 -17.11
CA ARG A 551 6.81 19.06 -16.96
C ARG A 551 7.09 19.79 -15.66
N PRO A 552 8.35 20.20 -15.40
CA PRO A 552 8.69 20.97 -14.20
C PRO A 552 7.95 22.31 -14.13
N ASP A 553 7.45 22.84 -15.27
CA ASP A 553 6.67 24.07 -15.35
C ASP A 553 5.24 23.96 -14.80
N LEU A 554 4.69 22.73 -14.73
CA LEU A 554 3.30 22.51 -14.36
C LEU A 554 3.09 22.58 -12.84
N TYR A 555 4.13 22.27 -12.06
CA TYR A 555 4.05 22.12 -10.61
C TYR A 555 4.84 23.22 -9.91
N LYS A 556 4.25 23.81 -8.87
CA LYS A 556 4.95 24.69 -7.94
C LYS A 556 5.84 23.90 -6.98
N ALA A 557 5.34 22.78 -6.48
CA ALA A 557 6.10 21.89 -5.60
C ALA A 557 5.68 20.42 -5.74
N ILE A 558 6.62 19.52 -5.47
CA ILE A 558 6.44 18.07 -5.54
C ILE A 558 6.95 17.42 -4.25
N ILE A 559 6.16 16.51 -3.67
CA ILE A 559 6.62 15.59 -2.64
C ILE A 559 6.78 14.20 -3.25
N ALA A 560 8.02 13.71 -3.30
CA ALA A 560 8.37 12.36 -3.74
C ALA A 560 8.75 11.51 -2.53
N ALA A 561 7.84 10.64 -2.09
CA ALA A 561 8.03 9.84 -0.88
C ALA A 561 8.58 8.44 -1.19
N VAL A 562 9.68 8.02 -0.54
CA VAL A 562 10.40 6.75 -0.80
C VAL A 562 10.45 6.41 -2.30
N PRO A 563 10.95 7.31 -3.17
CA PRO A 563 10.65 7.24 -4.59
C PRO A 563 11.60 6.28 -5.33
N PHE A 564 11.04 5.37 -6.14
CA PHE A 564 11.80 4.51 -7.05
C PHE A 564 12.30 5.36 -8.23
N VAL A 565 13.58 5.73 -8.23
CA VAL A 565 14.12 6.78 -9.14
C VAL A 565 15.45 6.42 -9.78
N ASP A 566 15.97 5.23 -9.53
CA ASP A 566 17.22 4.70 -10.09
C ASP A 566 16.95 3.48 -10.98
N VAL A 567 15.91 3.58 -11.80
CA VAL A 567 15.24 2.46 -12.51
C VAL A 567 16.23 1.57 -13.26
N ILE A 568 17.19 2.14 -14.00
CA ILE A 568 18.11 1.33 -14.80
C ILE A 568 19.07 0.56 -13.92
N ASN A 569 19.70 1.22 -12.94
CA ASN A 569 20.69 0.58 -12.08
C ASN A 569 20.03 -0.47 -11.18
N THR A 570 18.87 -0.15 -10.60
CA THR A 570 18.13 -1.09 -9.75
C THR A 570 17.64 -2.28 -10.57
N MET A 571 16.97 -2.07 -11.72
CA MET A 571 16.43 -3.17 -12.52
C MET A 571 17.47 -4.04 -13.21
N SER A 572 18.73 -3.60 -13.25
CA SER A 572 19.85 -4.38 -13.78
C SER A 572 20.44 -5.38 -12.77
N ASP A 573 20.04 -5.33 -11.49
CA ASP A 573 20.64 -6.12 -10.42
C ASP A 573 19.59 -6.92 -9.61
N ALA A 574 19.43 -8.20 -9.98
CA ALA A 574 18.52 -9.12 -9.31
C ALA A 574 18.89 -9.45 -7.85
N SER A 575 20.05 -9.01 -7.35
CA SER A 575 20.37 -9.13 -5.93
C SER A 575 19.62 -8.12 -5.05
N ILE A 576 19.05 -7.08 -5.65
CA ILE A 576 18.25 -6.07 -4.95
C ILE A 576 16.83 -6.63 -4.79
N PRO A 577 16.20 -6.50 -3.59
CA PRO A 577 14.82 -6.90 -3.42
C PRO A 577 13.89 -6.38 -4.51
N LEU A 578 12.88 -7.19 -4.85
CA LEU A 578 11.84 -6.92 -5.87
C LEU A 578 12.29 -6.91 -7.33
N THR A 579 13.57 -6.68 -7.63
CA THR A 579 14.05 -6.43 -9.00
C THR A 579 13.65 -7.52 -10.00
N ALA A 580 13.91 -8.78 -9.67
CA ALA A 580 13.63 -9.87 -10.60
C ALA A 580 12.13 -9.96 -10.92
N GLN A 581 11.27 -9.85 -9.89
CA GLN A 581 9.83 -9.87 -10.07
C GLN A 581 9.35 -8.68 -10.91
N GLU A 582 9.89 -7.50 -10.65
CA GLU A 582 9.49 -6.26 -11.31
C GLU A 582 9.93 -6.13 -12.77
N TRP A 583 10.72 -7.07 -13.29
CA TRP A 583 10.91 -7.20 -14.73
C TRP A 583 9.60 -7.41 -15.49
N GLU A 584 8.58 -8.01 -14.87
CA GLU A 584 7.23 -8.14 -15.45
C GLU A 584 6.35 -6.89 -15.27
N GLN A 585 6.85 -5.86 -14.59
CA GLN A 585 6.17 -4.60 -14.34
C GLN A 585 6.75 -3.45 -15.17
N TRP A 586 8.08 -3.31 -15.23
CA TRP A 586 8.77 -2.21 -15.92
C TRP A 586 9.47 -2.67 -17.20
N GLY A 587 9.97 -3.90 -17.21
CA GLY A 587 10.93 -4.41 -18.17
C GLY A 587 12.25 -4.83 -17.49
N ASN A 588 12.98 -5.69 -18.18
CA ASN A 588 14.32 -6.14 -17.85
C ASN A 588 15.33 -5.37 -18.74
N PRO A 589 16.16 -4.47 -18.17
CA PRO A 589 17.13 -3.69 -18.94
C PRO A 589 18.26 -4.53 -19.56
N ALA A 590 18.37 -5.83 -19.24
CA ALA A 590 19.20 -6.75 -20.00
C ALA A 590 18.70 -7.02 -21.43
N ARG A 591 17.46 -6.61 -21.76
CA ARG A 591 16.88 -6.66 -23.11
C ARG A 591 16.92 -5.25 -23.72
N ALA A 592 17.40 -5.14 -24.96
CA ALA A 592 17.73 -3.84 -25.55
C ALA A 592 16.52 -2.92 -25.78
N ASP A 593 15.38 -3.49 -26.18
CA ASP A 593 14.12 -2.78 -26.38
C ASP A 593 13.51 -2.29 -25.06
N GLU A 594 13.48 -3.15 -24.05
CA GLU A 594 13.01 -2.80 -22.70
C GLU A 594 13.95 -1.77 -22.04
N TYR A 595 15.27 -1.93 -22.17
CA TYR A 595 16.25 -0.92 -21.75
C TYR A 595 16.02 0.44 -22.40
N ALA A 596 15.91 0.48 -23.72
CA ALA A 596 15.71 1.74 -24.44
C ALA A 596 14.42 2.44 -23.99
N TYR A 597 13.36 1.67 -23.77
CA TYR A 597 12.09 2.21 -23.27
C TYR A 597 12.21 2.73 -21.84
N MET A 598 12.76 1.94 -20.91
CA MET A 598 12.97 2.34 -19.51
C MET A 598 13.86 3.58 -19.42
N ARG A 599 14.98 3.58 -20.16
CA ARG A 599 15.93 4.69 -20.22
C ARG A 599 15.29 5.97 -20.74
N SER A 600 14.24 5.88 -21.54
CA SER A 600 13.53 7.03 -22.11
C SER A 600 12.58 7.73 -21.13
N TYR A 601 12.38 7.20 -19.92
CA TYR A 601 11.64 7.87 -18.84
C TYR A 601 12.40 7.91 -17.49
N GLY A 602 13.39 7.02 -17.28
CA GLY A 602 14.13 6.89 -16.02
C GLY A 602 14.58 8.23 -15.41
N GLU A 603 14.32 8.40 -14.13
CA GLU A 603 14.35 9.69 -13.44
C GLU A 603 15.78 10.18 -13.29
N TYR A 604 16.64 9.32 -12.73
CA TYR A 604 18.06 9.58 -12.53
C TYR A 604 18.78 9.82 -13.86
N GLU A 605 18.52 9.03 -14.89
CA GLU A 605 19.24 9.14 -16.16
C GLU A 605 18.79 10.30 -17.06
N ASN A 606 17.59 10.85 -16.83
CA ASN A 606 17.03 11.97 -17.60
C ASN A 606 17.00 13.30 -16.83
N VAL A 607 17.76 13.42 -15.74
CA VAL A 607 18.02 14.74 -15.13
C VAL A 607 18.78 15.62 -16.12
N GLU A 608 18.18 16.73 -16.51
CA GLU A 608 18.71 17.73 -17.44
C GLU A 608 19.03 19.06 -16.76
N ARG A 609 19.87 19.89 -17.41
CA ARG A 609 20.20 21.23 -16.95
C ARG A 609 19.05 22.21 -17.21
N LYS A 610 18.13 22.31 -16.25
CA LYS A 610 16.92 23.17 -16.32
C LYS A 610 16.37 23.54 -14.95
N ALA A 611 15.33 24.36 -14.91
CA ALA A 611 14.61 24.66 -13.69
C ALA A 611 13.70 23.48 -13.28
N TYR A 612 13.69 23.14 -11.99
CA TYR A 612 12.82 22.16 -11.37
C TYR A 612 11.92 22.81 -10.30
N PRO A 613 10.76 22.22 -9.96
CA PRO A 613 9.91 22.72 -8.88
C PRO A 613 10.61 22.66 -7.52
N ALA A 614 9.99 23.25 -6.50
CA ALA A 614 10.39 22.99 -5.12
C ALA A 614 10.11 21.52 -4.78
N MET A 615 11.06 20.82 -4.17
CA MET A 615 10.95 19.37 -3.96
C MET A 615 11.34 18.95 -2.55
N LEU A 616 10.47 18.15 -1.94
CA LEU A 616 10.76 17.39 -0.73
C LEU A 616 10.81 15.91 -1.11
N VAL A 617 11.98 15.32 -0.91
CA VAL A 617 12.21 13.89 -1.10
C VAL A 617 12.31 13.25 0.28
N THR A 618 11.54 12.20 0.53
CA THR A 618 11.60 11.45 1.80
C THR A 618 12.04 10.02 1.55
N SER A 619 12.73 9.40 2.51
CA SER A 619 13.16 8.01 2.41
C SER A 619 13.45 7.41 3.79
N GLY A 620 13.55 6.08 3.89
CA GLY A 620 14.01 5.37 5.09
C GLY A 620 15.32 4.63 4.87
N LEU A 621 16.24 4.64 5.85
CA LEU A 621 17.52 3.93 5.76
C LEU A 621 17.33 2.40 5.74
N ASN A 622 16.26 1.91 6.37
CA ASN A 622 15.90 0.48 6.40
C ASN A 622 14.84 0.13 5.35
N ASP A 623 14.62 0.95 4.34
CA ASP A 623 13.64 0.63 3.30
C ASP A 623 14.13 -0.55 2.45
N SER A 624 13.37 -1.65 2.50
CA SER A 624 13.62 -2.90 1.78
C SER A 624 12.93 -2.97 0.42
N ARG A 625 12.09 -1.98 0.06
CA ARG A 625 11.32 -1.97 -1.18
C ARG A 625 11.87 -0.96 -2.17
N VAL A 626 12.17 0.26 -1.69
CA VAL A 626 12.89 1.27 -2.46
C VAL A 626 14.13 1.65 -1.68
N ALA A 627 15.29 1.35 -2.24
CA ALA A 627 16.49 1.47 -1.47
C ALA A 627 16.88 2.92 -1.21
N TYR A 628 17.37 3.23 0.00
CA TYR A 628 17.67 4.61 0.43
C TYR A 628 18.65 5.35 -0.50
N TRP A 629 19.52 4.62 -1.21
CA TRP A 629 20.50 5.23 -2.11
C TRP A 629 19.85 5.80 -3.37
N GLU A 630 18.69 5.29 -3.81
CA GLU A 630 18.02 5.80 -5.01
C GLU A 630 17.65 7.28 -4.90
N PRO A 631 16.83 7.72 -3.91
CA PRO A 631 16.56 9.15 -3.73
C PRO A 631 17.81 9.96 -3.38
N THR A 632 18.80 9.35 -2.72
CA THR A 632 20.07 10.04 -2.36
C THR A 632 20.87 10.40 -3.62
N LYS A 633 21.06 9.43 -4.53
CA LYS A 633 21.71 9.64 -5.83
C LYS A 633 20.95 10.66 -6.67
N TRP A 634 19.63 10.54 -6.72
CA TRP A 634 18.77 11.42 -7.52
C TRP A 634 18.82 12.87 -7.05
N VAL A 635 18.75 13.12 -5.73
CA VAL A 635 18.89 14.47 -5.16
C VAL A 635 20.27 15.05 -5.44
N ALA A 636 21.34 14.26 -5.30
CA ALA A 636 22.70 14.70 -5.63
C ALA A 636 22.81 15.14 -7.09
N ARG A 637 22.26 14.36 -8.02
CA ARG A 637 22.26 14.67 -9.46
C ARG A 637 21.38 15.89 -9.78
N LEU A 638 20.19 15.99 -9.21
CA LEU A 638 19.33 17.16 -9.40
C LEU A 638 20.02 18.46 -8.98
N ARG A 639 20.76 18.47 -7.86
CA ARG A 639 21.47 19.67 -7.40
C ARG A 639 22.59 20.13 -8.32
N GLU A 640 23.21 19.23 -9.07
CA GLU A 640 24.23 19.58 -10.07
C GLU A 640 23.63 20.24 -11.32
N PHE A 641 22.46 19.76 -11.73
CA PHE A 641 21.87 20.12 -13.02
C PHE A 641 20.81 21.22 -12.90
N LYS A 642 20.11 21.35 -11.77
CA LYS A 642 19.08 22.37 -11.61
C LYS A 642 19.63 23.78 -11.81
N THR A 643 18.87 24.65 -12.48
CA THR A 643 19.26 26.04 -12.78
C THR A 643 18.48 27.08 -11.99
N ASP A 644 17.49 26.65 -11.21
CA ASP A 644 16.63 27.48 -10.38
C ASP A 644 17.13 27.55 -8.91
N GLY A 645 16.54 28.45 -8.13
CA GLY A 645 16.79 28.59 -6.69
C GLY A 645 15.72 27.95 -5.79
N ASN A 646 14.84 27.10 -6.32
CA ASN A 646 13.79 26.47 -5.53
C ASN A 646 14.39 25.45 -4.54
N PRO A 647 13.77 25.26 -3.35
CA PRO A 647 14.20 24.27 -2.37
C PRO A 647 14.25 22.85 -2.96
N LEU A 648 15.32 22.11 -2.66
CA LEU A 648 15.45 20.67 -2.94
C LEU A 648 16.05 19.99 -1.71
N VAL A 649 15.19 19.39 -0.90
CA VAL A 649 15.53 18.84 0.41
C VAL A 649 15.31 17.33 0.46
N LEU A 650 16.21 16.60 1.13
CA LEU A 650 16.12 15.17 1.37
C LEU A 650 15.99 14.90 2.86
N ARG A 651 14.87 14.29 3.25
CA ARG A 651 14.61 13.85 4.62
C ARG A 651 14.74 12.34 4.72
N MET A 652 15.83 11.87 5.32
CA MET A 652 16.13 10.46 5.53
C MET A 652 15.76 10.02 6.94
N ASN A 653 14.76 9.15 7.09
CA ASN A 653 14.45 8.52 8.36
C ASN A 653 15.49 7.43 8.67
N MET A 654 16.37 7.71 9.64
CA MET A 654 17.47 6.82 10.03
C MET A 654 17.03 5.59 10.84
N GLY A 655 15.76 5.52 11.25
CA GLY A 655 15.23 4.47 12.15
C GLY A 655 14.07 3.65 11.58
N ALA A 656 13.63 3.92 10.36
CA ALA A 656 12.47 3.25 9.74
C ALA A 656 12.75 2.80 8.31
N GLY A 657 11.83 2.01 7.76
CA GLY A 657 11.84 1.57 6.36
C GLY A 657 10.71 2.18 5.54
N HIS A 658 10.11 1.37 4.64
CA HIS A 658 9.21 1.86 3.59
C HIS A 658 7.97 2.61 4.08
N GLY A 659 7.38 2.16 5.19
CA GLY A 659 6.17 2.75 5.75
C GLY A 659 6.40 4.02 6.59
N GLY A 660 7.64 4.49 6.72
CA GLY A 660 8.01 5.55 7.67
C GLY A 660 7.89 5.08 9.12
N SER A 661 7.70 6.03 10.03
CA SER A 661 7.63 5.73 11.47
C SER A 661 6.42 4.84 11.82
N SER A 662 6.62 3.80 12.65
CA SER A 662 5.57 2.78 12.93
C SER A 662 4.50 3.21 13.95
N GLY A 663 4.76 4.22 14.79
CA GLY A 663 3.83 4.72 15.80
C GLY A 663 2.93 5.84 15.27
N ARG A 664 1.66 5.86 15.69
CA ARG A 664 0.65 6.79 15.13
C ARG A 664 1.03 8.27 15.27
N TYR A 665 1.66 8.69 16.38
CA TYR A 665 2.03 10.09 16.60
C TYR A 665 3.22 10.54 15.75
N GLU A 666 4.26 9.71 15.64
CA GLU A 666 5.43 10.05 14.82
C GLU A 666 5.05 10.16 13.34
N ARG A 667 4.13 9.30 12.87
CA ARG A 667 3.57 9.42 11.53
C ARG A 667 2.83 10.75 11.31
N LEU A 668 2.11 11.26 12.31
CA LEU A 668 1.47 12.59 12.19
C LEU A 668 2.49 13.73 12.13
N LYS A 669 3.65 13.60 12.77
CA LYS A 669 4.75 14.58 12.62
C LYS A 669 5.35 14.55 11.21
N GLU A 670 5.47 13.37 10.61
CA GLU A 670 5.89 13.23 9.21
C GLU A 670 4.89 13.94 8.28
N ILE A 671 3.59 13.71 8.45
CA ILE A 671 2.54 14.36 7.65
C ILE A 671 2.50 15.87 7.87
N ALA A 672 2.64 16.35 9.12
CA ALA A 672 2.69 17.78 9.43
C ALA A 672 3.87 18.48 8.74
N PHE A 673 5.01 17.79 8.65
CA PHE A 673 6.18 18.29 7.92
C PHE A 673 5.90 18.41 6.41
N ASP A 674 5.34 17.37 5.81
CA ASP A 674 5.00 17.34 4.38
C ASP A 674 4.02 18.46 4.03
N TYR A 675 2.97 18.64 4.84
CA TYR A 675 1.99 19.71 4.65
C TYR A 675 2.59 21.09 4.86
N ALA A 676 3.46 21.27 5.86
CA ALA A 676 4.12 22.55 6.09
C ALA A 676 4.98 22.95 4.89
N PHE A 677 5.75 22.00 4.34
CA PHE A 677 6.54 22.21 3.13
C PHE A 677 5.65 22.67 1.96
N MET A 678 4.56 21.94 1.68
CA MET A 678 3.62 22.29 0.61
C MET A 678 2.98 23.67 0.78
N LEU A 679 2.44 23.95 1.98
CA LEU A 679 1.75 25.21 2.27
C LEU A 679 2.70 26.41 2.17
N GLU A 680 3.97 26.24 2.55
CA GLU A 680 4.99 27.27 2.38
C GLU A 680 5.19 27.65 0.91
N GLN A 681 5.24 26.67 0.01
CA GLN A 681 5.49 26.94 -1.41
C GLN A 681 4.36 27.72 -2.10
N VAL A 682 3.14 27.65 -1.57
CA VAL A 682 1.95 28.34 -2.11
C VAL A 682 1.52 29.57 -1.29
N GLY A 683 2.37 30.00 -0.34
CA GLY A 683 2.19 31.21 0.44
C GLY A 683 1.14 31.11 1.54
N LEU A 684 0.90 29.90 2.07
CA LEU A 684 -0.10 29.63 3.12
C LEU A 684 0.51 29.32 4.49
N SER A 685 1.79 29.67 4.73
CA SER A 685 2.44 29.40 6.03
C SER A 685 1.80 30.09 7.22
N GLY A 686 1.14 31.24 7.00
CA GLY A 686 0.42 32.00 8.03
C GLY A 686 -1.09 31.74 8.05
N ALA A 687 -1.60 30.85 7.20
CA ALA A 687 -3.03 30.58 7.11
C ALA A 687 -3.49 29.76 8.32
N VAL A 688 -4.51 30.28 9.00
CA VAL A 688 -5.25 29.59 10.08
C VAL A 688 -6.42 28.83 9.43
N PRO A 689 -6.79 27.63 9.91
CA PRO A 689 -7.90 26.83 9.38
C PRO A 689 -9.26 27.56 9.37
#